data_AF-D5REZ5-F1
#
_entry.id   AF-D5REZ5-F1
#
_cell.length_a   1.000
_cell.length_b   1.000
_cell.length_c   1.000
_cell.angle_alpha   90.00
_cell.angle_beta   90.00
_cell.angle_gamma   90.00
#
_symmetry.space_group_name_H-M   'P 1'
#
loop_
_entity.id
_entity.type
_entity.pdbx_description
1 polymer ?
#
loop_
_entity_poly.entity_id
_entity_poly.type
_entity_poly.pdbx_seq_one_letter_code
_entity_poly.pdbx_strand_id
1 'polypeptide(L)'
;MENLKLFLDDEDKKKNKVEKLIEELKLKRFFINNRRYLGNKYSLTNFIKKIVEENCKSIDVVADVFSGTGSVSEIFKDKELITNDLLYCNYISNYAWFSNEDYSEEKIINIIYEYNEIETSENNYVRENFADTFFSADDCSKIGYIREDIEKKYNNKEINYKEYSILITILLYGMDRIANTVGHYDAYRKKIEFDKELYLGIMLPDKNLNKNNKCFNEDATNLVKKIKCDLLYLDPPYNSRQYSDAYHLLENIARWEKPKVFGIARKMDRKAIKSSYCTIEATQKFRELIENTNARYILLSYNNMSEKGDGRSNAKILDKDILEILEKKGKVKVFEEEYKMFSTGKSNVKDNKERLFLCEVEENRSVSSPFNYTGGKYKLLEQLQKLFKEEEIFLDIFTGGANVGINSKSSKIIFNDVNAKIISLMEYIKNIDVEELLKKIDNIIVDYGLSNTMLYGYEYYSCNSSEGLANCNKEAFLKLREDYNKKLNKGIEDYNLLYVLIVFSFNNQVRFNSKGEFNLPVGKRDFNSKMRNKLILFSKKLKEKDIEFYSKDFRDIDINKIPKNTFVYCDPPYLITTAGYNENGMWTDKEEKDLLNFLKELDKKGLKFALSNVLESKNKENKILKDWILENNFYCNYLKKDYSNSNYQRKEKDSVSVEVLVTNYNTEEM
;
A
#
# COMPACT_ATOMS: atom_id res chain seq x y z
N MET A 1 19.68 -38.64 -23.97
CA MET A 1 18.73 -38.42 -25.09
C MET A 1 17.60 -39.46 -25.13
N GLU A 2 17.82 -40.72 -24.76
CA GLU A 2 16.75 -41.75 -24.72
C GLU A 2 15.62 -41.49 -23.70
N ASN A 3 15.92 -40.99 -22.50
CA ASN A 3 14.89 -40.69 -21.49
C ASN A 3 13.98 -39.49 -21.84
N LEU A 4 14.47 -38.52 -22.62
CA LEU A 4 13.66 -37.36 -23.03
C LEU A 4 12.64 -37.74 -24.12
N LYS A 5 13.03 -38.67 -24.99
CA LYS A 5 12.20 -39.13 -26.11
C LYS A 5 11.02 -40.00 -25.64
N LEU A 6 11.27 -40.88 -24.66
CA LEU A 6 10.21 -41.66 -23.99
C LEU A 6 9.21 -40.78 -23.23
N PHE A 7 9.67 -39.74 -22.54
CA PHE A 7 8.80 -38.83 -21.79
C PHE A 7 7.92 -37.97 -22.72
N LEU A 8 8.50 -37.43 -23.80
CA LEU A 8 7.77 -36.69 -24.83
C LEU A 8 6.76 -37.59 -25.57
N ASP A 9 7.14 -38.84 -25.91
CA ASP A 9 6.25 -39.80 -26.55
C ASP A 9 5.05 -40.18 -25.66
N ASP A 10 5.21 -40.25 -24.35
CA ASP A 10 4.12 -40.57 -23.41
C ASP A 10 3.20 -39.37 -23.12
N GLU A 11 3.73 -38.15 -23.01
CA GLU A 11 2.92 -36.94 -22.91
C GLU A 11 2.10 -36.71 -24.18
N ASP A 12 2.70 -36.88 -25.37
CA ASP A 12 2.00 -36.73 -26.65
C ASP A 12 0.94 -37.84 -26.85
N LYS A 13 1.21 -39.09 -26.44
CA LYS A 13 0.20 -40.17 -26.45
C LYS A 13 -0.95 -39.89 -25.50
N LYS A 14 -0.68 -39.40 -24.28
CA LYS A 14 -1.72 -39.09 -23.29
C LYS A 14 -2.59 -37.92 -23.74
N LYS A 15 -1.98 -36.86 -24.28
CA LYS A 15 -2.69 -35.72 -24.88
C LYS A 15 -3.58 -36.16 -26.03
N ASN A 16 -3.07 -37.01 -26.93
CA ASN A 16 -3.86 -37.59 -28.00
C ASN A 16 -5.03 -38.47 -27.51
N LYS A 17 -4.88 -39.20 -26.39
CA LYS A 17 -5.97 -39.99 -25.78
C LYS A 17 -7.10 -39.08 -25.25
N VAL A 18 -6.75 -38.01 -24.55
CA VAL A 18 -7.72 -37.07 -23.96
C VAL A 18 -8.52 -36.35 -25.05
N GLU A 19 -7.85 -35.84 -26.09
CA GLU A 19 -8.53 -35.21 -27.22
C GLU A 19 -9.48 -36.17 -27.93
N LYS A 20 -9.03 -37.41 -28.18
CA LYS A 20 -9.85 -38.44 -28.82
C LYS A 20 -11.11 -38.75 -28.01
N LEU A 21 -10.99 -38.84 -26.68
CA LEU A 21 -12.14 -39.10 -25.81
C LEU A 21 -13.18 -37.96 -25.85
N ILE A 22 -12.71 -36.70 -25.89
CA ILE A 22 -13.59 -35.53 -26.01
C ILE A 22 -14.33 -35.54 -27.35
N GLU A 23 -13.65 -35.90 -28.45
CA GLU A 23 -14.25 -36.03 -29.77
C GLU A 23 -15.26 -37.20 -29.85
N GLU A 24 -14.90 -38.38 -29.32
CA GLU A 24 -15.75 -39.58 -29.28
C GLU A 24 -17.06 -39.29 -28.52
N LEU A 25 -16.98 -38.60 -27.39
CA LEU A 25 -18.13 -38.22 -26.55
C LEU A 25 -18.80 -36.91 -26.99
N LYS A 26 -18.31 -36.26 -28.05
CA LYS A 26 -18.84 -35.00 -28.62
C LYS A 26 -18.99 -33.88 -27.58
N LEU A 27 -18.04 -33.77 -26.65
CA LEU A 27 -18.08 -32.76 -25.59
C LEU A 27 -17.57 -31.40 -26.07
N LYS A 28 -18.28 -30.31 -25.74
CA LYS A 28 -17.86 -28.94 -26.06
C LYS A 28 -16.91 -28.41 -24.99
N ARG A 29 -15.87 -27.66 -25.39
CA ARG A 29 -14.92 -27.04 -24.47
C ARG A 29 -15.44 -25.73 -23.87
N PHE A 30 -15.12 -25.52 -22.61
CA PHE A 30 -15.24 -24.26 -21.89
C PHE A 30 -13.85 -23.66 -21.66
N PHE A 31 -13.78 -22.35 -21.83
CA PHE A 31 -12.61 -21.51 -21.63
C PHE A 31 -12.94 -20.43 -20.59
N ILE A 32 -11.92 -19.86 -19.96
CA ILE A 32 -12.08 -18.89 -18.86
C ILE A 32 -13.00 -17.70 -19.22
N ASN A 33 -13.00 -17.27 -20.49
CA ASN A 33 -13.83 -16.18 -21.00
C ASN A 33 -15.29 -16.54 -21.24
N ASN A 34 -15.69 -17.81 -21.06
CA ASN A 34 -17.08 -18.23 -21.19
C ASN A 34 -17.94 -17.89 -19.96
N ARG A 35 -17.35 -17.53 -18.82
CA ARG A 35 -18.09 -17.10 -17.63
C ARG A 35 -18.74 -15.73 -17.84
N ARG A 36 -20.04 -15.62 -17.55
CA ARG A 36 -20.74 -14.33 -17.62
C ARG A 36 -20.52 -13.56 -16.32
N TYR A 37 -19.80 -12.45 -16.41
CA TYR A 37 -19.49 -11.64 -15.25
C TYR A 37 -19.48 -10.15 -15.57
N LEU A 38 -20.12 -9.35 -14.72
CA LEU A 38 -20.19 -7.91 -14.83
C LEU A 38 -18.78 -7.35 -14.63
N GLY A 39 -18.38 -6.42 -15.50
CA GLY A 39 -17.05 -5.82 -15.39
C GLY A 39 -15.90 -6.73 -15.82
N ASN A 40 -16.15 -7.91 -16.41
CA ASN A 40 -15.08 -8.78 -16.91
C ASN A 40 -14.16 -8.00 -17.89
N LYS A 41 -12.85 -8.02 -17.61
CA LYS A 41 -11.80 -7.32 -18.36
C LYS A 41 -11.19 -8.11 -19.51
N TYR A 42 -11.82 -9.22 -19.94
CA TYR A 42 -11.28 -10.06 -21.01
C TYR A 42 -10.92 -9.28 -22.29
N SER A 43 -11.74 -8.30 -22.70
CA SER A 43 -11.43 -7.45 -23.87
C SER A 43 -10.31 -6.44 -23.66
N LEU A 44 -9.90 -6.17 -22.42
CA LEU A 44 -8.81 -5.25 -22.04
C LEU A 44 -7.49 -5.98 -21.77
N THR A 45 -7.48 -7.31 -21.85
CA THR A 45 -6.31 -8.15 -21.54
C THR A 45 -5.07 -7.75 -22.34
N ASN A 46 -5.22 -7.50 -23.65
CA ASN A 46 -4.11 -7.04 -24.50
C ASN A 46 -3.54 -5.69 -24.06
N PHE A 47 -4.41 -4.76 -23.68
CA PHE A 47 -3.99 -3.44 -23.21
C PHE A 47 -3.27 -3.52 -21.87
N ILE A 48 -3.83 -4.26 -20.90
CA ILE A 48 -3.20 -4.51 -19.60
C ILE A 48 -1.83 -5.16 -19.79
N LYS A 49 -1.74 -6.22 -20.60
CA LYS A 49 -0.50 -6.94 -20.89
C LYS A 49 0.56 -6.00 -21.46
N LYS A 50 0.20 -5.24 -22.49
CA LYS A 50 1.08 -4.27 -23.15
C LYS A 50 1.63 -3.25 -22.17
N ILE A 51 0.77 -2.63 -21.35
CA ILE A 51 1.19 -1.61 -20.38
C ILE A 51 2.18 -2.19 -19.36
N VAL A 52 1.92 -3.41 -18.87
CA VAL A 52 2.83 -4.08 -17.94
C VAL A 52 4.16 -4.39 -18.62
N GLU A 53 4.19 -4.96 -19.81
CA GLU A 53 5.42 -5.30 -20.53
C GLU A 53 6.27 -4.07 -20.89
N GLU A 54 5.64 -2.94 -21.24
CA GLU A 54 6.35 -1.71 -21.62
C GLU A 54 6.89 -0.91 -20.41
N ASN A 55 6.28 -1.05 -19.23
CA ASN A 55 6.58 -0.17 -18.10
C ASN A 55 7.08 -0.88 -16.84
N CYS A 56 6.91 -2.19 -16.73
CA CYS A 56 7.32 -2.97 -15.56
C CYS A 56 8.48 -3.89 -15.95
N LYS A 57 9.48 -3.99 -15.08
CA LYS A 57 10.66 -4.86 -15.32
C LYS A 57 10.65 -6.04 -14.36
N SER A 58 11.15 -7.20 -14.77
CA SER A 58 11.39 -8.37 -13.91
C SER A 58 10.20 -8.70 -13.00
N ILE A 59 9.05 -9.03 -13.58
CA ILE A 59 7.84 -9.44 -12.86
C ILE A 59 7.82 -10.97 -12.80
N ASP A 60 7.94 -11.51 -11.59
CA ASP A 60 7.92 -12.95 -11.33
C ASP A 60 6.69 -13.37 -10.51
N VAL A 61 6.21 -12.49 -9.62
CA VAL A 61 5.01 -12.70 -8.80
C VAL A 61 3.95 -11.66 -9.11
N VAL A 62 2.76 -12.11 -9.53
CA VAL A 62 1.60 -11.26 -9.83
C VAL A 62 0.46 -11.58 -8.87
N ALA A 63 -0.06 -10.55 -8.20
CA ALA A 63 -1.23 -10.65 -7.34
C ALA A 63 -2.44 -9.96 -7.95
N ASP A 64 -3.51 -10.70 -8.19
CA ASP A 64 -4.82 -10.21 -8.64
C ASP A 64 -5.82 -10.37 -7.48
N VAL A 65 -5.97 -9.32 -6.67
CA VAL A 65 -6.71 -9.41 -5.39
C VAL A 65 -8.21 -9.16 -5.51
N PHE A 66 -8.68 -8.82 -6.72
CA PHE A 66 -10.08 -8.68 -7.11
C PHE A 66 -10.35 -9.51 -8.38
N SER A 67 -9.94 -10.77 -8.37
CA SER A 67 -9.73 -11.52 -9.61
C SER A 67 -11.00 -11.85 -10.37
N GLY A 68 -12.17 -11.87 -9.72
CA GLY A 68 -13.45 -12.16 -10.35
C GLY A 68 -13.38 -13.46 -11.16
N THR A 69 -13.50 -13.35 -12.49
CA THR A 69 -13.41 -14.51 -13.40
C THR A 69 -12.01 -15.09 -13.57
N GLY A 70 -10.97 -14.36 -13.18
CA GLY A 70 -9.57 -14.72 -13.42
C GLY A 70 -9.04 -14.31 -14.81
N SER A 71 -9.83 -13.59 -15.62
CA SER A 71 -9.44 -13.25 -17.01
C SER A 71 -8.14 -12.45 -17.11
N VAL A 72 -7.82 -11.62 -16.09
CA VAL A 72 -6.56 -10.87 -16.03
C VAL A 72 -5.42 -11.75 -15.51
N SER A 73 -5.70 -12.57 -14.49
CA SER A 73 -4.75 -13.57 -13.98
C SER A 73 -4.23 -14.51 -15.07
N GLU A 74 -5.09 -14.95 -16.00
CA GLU A 74 -4.72 -15.82 -17.14
C GLU A 74 -3.64 -15.20 -18.05
N ILE A 75 -3.58 -13.86 -18.15
CA ILE A 75 -2.57 -13.16 -18.96
C ILE A 75 -1.15 -13.45 -18.45
N PHE A 76 -1.03 -13.61 -17.12
CA PHE A 76 0.23 -13.78 -16.40
C PHE A 76 0.41 -15.21 -15.88
N LYS A 77 -0.24 -16.21 -16.50
CA LYS A 77 -0.16 -17.61 -16.08
C LYS A 77 1.24 -18.23 -16.15
N ASP A 78 2.15 -17.59 -16.89
CA ASP A 78 3.57 -17.92 -16.93
C ASP A 78 4.34 -17.48 -15.67
N LYS A 79 3.69 -16.71 -14.79
CA LYS A 79 4.23 -16.19 -13.52
C LYS A 79 3.73 -16.97 -12.31
N GLU A 80 4.31 -16.69 -11.15
CA GLU A 80 3.68 -17.07 -9.88
C GLU A 80 2.44 -16.19 -9.66
N LEU A 81 1.28 -16.82 -9.51
CA LEU A 81 0.00 -16.15 -9.35
C LEU A 81 -0.51 -16.20 -7.91
N ILE A 82 -0.96 -15.05 -7.42
CA ILE A 82 -1.75 -14.91 -6.20
C ILE A 82 -3.11 -14.36 -6.60
N THR A 83 -4.15 -15.20 -6.61
CA THR A 83 -5.52 -14.76 -6.94
C THR A 83 -6.37 -14.64 -5.68
N ASN A 84 -7.24 -13.65 -5.60
CA ASN A 84 -8.22 -13.53 -4.53
C ASN A 84 -9.53 -12.93 -5.02
N ASP A 85 -10.64 -13.41 -4.45
CA ASP A 85 -11.94 -12.77 -4.60
C ASP A 85 -12.77 -12.95 -3.33
N LEU A 86 -13.65 -11.98 -3.04
CA LEU A 86 -14.53 -12.03 -1.87
C LEU A 86 -15.64 -13.08 -2.05
N LEU A 87 -16.12 -13.30 -3.28
CA LEU A 87 -17.15 -14.30 -3.57
C LEU A 87 -16.51 -15.68 -3.75
N TYR A 88 -17.04 -16.67 -3.03
CA TYR A 88 -16.56 -18.05 -3.08
C TYR A 88 -16.70 -18.66 -4.47
N CYS A 89 -17.79 -18.34 -5.19
CA CYS A 89 -18.00 -18.80 -6.55
C CYS A 89 -16.92 -18.29 -7.53
N ASN A 90 -16.27 -17.17 -7.25
CA ASN A 90 -15.13 -16.69 -8.04
C ASN A 90 -13.86 -17.38 -7.57
N TYR A 91 -13.63 -17.44 -6.26
CA TYR A 91 -12.50 -18.15 -5.67
C TYR A 91 -12.38 -19.60 -6.17
N ILE A 92 -13.47 -20.38 -6.13
CA ILE A 92 -13.46 -21.80 -6.55
C ILE A 92 -13.09 -21.94 -8.02
N SER A 93 -13.48 -20.98 -8.87
CA SER A 93 -13.08 -20.96 -10.28
C SER A 93 -11.65 -20.53 -10.49
N ASN A 94 -11.14 -19.59 -9.71
CA ASN A 94 -9.71 -19.25 -9.74
C ASN A 94 -8.89 -20.45 -9.25
N TYR A 95 -9.35 -21.18 -8.25
CA TYR A 95 -8.71 -22.43 -7.79
C TYR A 95 -8.70 -23.48 -8.91
N ALA A 96 -9.85 -23.67 -9.58
CA ALA A 96 -9.96 -24.56 -10.73
C ALA A 96 -9.00 -24.17 -11.86
N TRP A 97 -8.84 -22.89 -12.20
CA TRP A 97 -7.94 -22.47 -13.27
C TRP A 97 -6.45 -22.43 -12.89
N PHE A 98 -6.11 -21.97 -11.67
CA PHE A 98 -4.75 -21.53 -11.35
C PHE A 98 -4.05 -22.30 -10.23
N SER A 99 -4.74 -23.12 -9.44
CA SER A 99 -4.08 -24.01 -8.49
C SER A 99 -3.20 -25.04 -9.22
N ASN A 100 -2.03 -25.34 -8.69
CA ASN A 100 -1.10 -26.32 -9.25
C ASN A 100 -1.35 -27.76 -8.76
N GLU A 101 -2.43 -28.00 -8.01
CA GLU A 101 -2.82 -29.35 -7.59
C GLU A 101 -3.15 -30.21 -8.83
N ASP A 102 -2.63 -31.45 -8.85
CA ASP A 102 -2.82 -32.38 -9.98
C ASP A 102 -4.26 -32.91 -10.02
N TYR A 103 -4.71 -33.35 -11.21
CA TYR A 103 -6.05 -33.87 -11.42
C TYR A 103 -6.13 -34.84 -12.61
N SER A 104 -7.14 -35.72 -12.60
CA SER A 104 -7.39 -36.66 -13.69
C SER A 104 -8.34 -36.07 -14.73
N GLU A 105 -7.82 -35.76 -15.93
CA GLU A 105 -8.61 -35.27 -17.06
C GLU A 105 -9.66 -36.31 -17.50
N GLU A 106 -9.28 -37.59 -17.55
CA GLU A 106 -10.18 -38.70 -17.91
C GLU A 106 -11.33 -38.84 -16.90
N LYS A 107 -11.06 -38.65 -15.61
CA LYS A 107 -12.10 -38.68 -14.57
C LYS A 107 -13.09 -37.53 -14.75
N ILE A 108 -12.61 -36.31 -15.00
CA ILE A 108 -13.47 -35.16 -15.25
C ILE A 108 -14.32 -35.39 -16.50
N ILE A 109 -13.74 -35.89 -17.60
CA ILE A 109 -14.47 -36.18 -18.84
C ILE A 109 -15.61 -37.17 -18.60
N ASN A 110 -15.32 -38.29 -17.93
CA ASN A 110 -16.32 -39.33 -17.68
C ASN A 110 -17.46 -38.81 -16.79
N ILE A 111 -17.13 -38.10 -15.71
CA ILE A 111 -18.15 -37.52 -14.81
C ILE A 111 -19.03 -36.51 -15.56
N ILE A 112 -18.44 -35.64 -16.38
CA ILE A 112 -19.20 -34.64 -17.16
C ILE A 112 -20.10 -35.31 -18.20
N TYR A 113 -19.62 -36.36 -18.86
CA TYR A 113 -20.43 -37.14 -19.79
C TYR A 113 -21.62 -37.77 -19.06
N GLU A 114 -21.39 -38.46 -17.94
CA GLU A 114 -22.45 -39.03 -17.11
C GLU A 114 -23.47 -37.98 -16.68
N TYR A 115 -23.03 -36.81 -16.18
CA TYR A 115 -23.92 -35.72 -15.79
C TYR A 115 -24.77 -35.16 -16.94
N ASN A 116 -24.25 -35.15 -18.17
CA ASN A 116 -25.03 -34.70 -19.32
C ASN A 116 -26.16 -35.67 -19.67
N GLU A 117 -25.98 -36.98 -19.45
CA GLU A 117 -27.00 -38.02 -19.71
C GLU A 117 -28.10 -38.10 -18.63
N ILE A 118 -27.96 -37.35 -17.53
CA ILE A 118 -28.96 -37.37 -16.45
C ILE A 118 -30.23 -36.66 -16.86
N GLU A 119 -31.34 -37.37 -16.72
CA GLU A 119 -32.69 -36.84 -16.67
C GLU A 119 -33.25 -37.07 -15.26
N THR A 120 -33.74 -36.02 -14.61
CA THR A 120 -34.27 -36.12 -13.25
C THR A 120 -35.37 -35.10 -13.01
N SER A 121 -36.40 -35.52 -12.28
CA SER A 121 -37.46 -34.66 -11.76
C SER A 121 -37.45 -34.60 -10.23
N GLU A 122 -36.30 -34.89 -9.61
CA GLU A 122 -36.14 -34.91 -8.15
C GLU A 122 -36.46 -33.54 -7.54
N ASN A 123 -37.31 -33.52 -6.51
CA ASN A 123 -37.62 -32.31 -5.77
C ASN A 123 -36.54 -32.01 -4.71
N ASN A 124 -35.35 -31.66 -5.18
CA ASN A 124 -34.22 -31.26 -4.32
C ASN A 124 -34.24 -29.76 -3.99
N TYR A 125 -33.27 -29.32 -3.18
CA TYR A 125 -33.15 -27.94 -2.72
C TYR A 125 -33.20 -26.90 -3.85
N VAL A 126 -32.57 -27.18 -5.00
CA VAL A 126 -32.51 -26.22 -6.11
C VAL A 126 -33.88 -26.12 -6.81
N ARG A 127 -34.56 -27.26 -7.04
CA ARG A 127 -35.93 -27.28 -7.58
C ARG A 127 -36.89 -26.55 -6.64
N GLU A 128 -36.88 -26.88 -5.35
CA GLU A 128 -37.78 -26.29 -4.35
C GLU A 128 -37.67 -24.76 -4.30
N ASN A 129 -36.45 -24.22 -4.41
CA ASN A 129 -36.19 -22.80 -4.17
C ASN A 129 -36.12 -21.95 -5.45
N PHE A 130 -35.75 -22.53 -6.59
CA PHE A 130 -35.43 -21.77 -7.82
C PHE A 130 -36.16 -22.23 -9.08
N ALA A 131 -36.98 -23.29 -9.03
CA ALA A 131 -37.76 -23.71 -10.20
C ALA A 131 -38.60 -22.55 -10.78
N ASP A 132 -38.65 -22.51 -12.10
CA ASP A 132 -39.41 -21.55 -12.91
C ASP A 132 -39.08 -20.07 -12.61
N THR A 133 -37.86 -19.83 -12.11
CA THR A 133 -37.30 -18.49 -11.95
C THR A 133 -36.17 -18.25 -12.95
N PHE A 134 -34.96 -18.69 -12.62
CA PHE A 134 -33.77 -18.57 -13.46
C PHE A 134 -33.65 -19.71 -14.48
N PHE A 135 -34.20 -20.88 -14.15
CA PHE A 135 -34.13 -22.12 -14.91
C PHE A 135 -35.48 -22.86 -14.86
N SER A 136 -35.67 -23.85 -15.75
CA SER A 136 -36.81 -24.77 -15.67
C SER A 136 -36.76 -25.61 -14.38
N ALA A 137 -37.91 -26.15 -13.98
CA ALA A 137 -37.95 -27.05 -12.81
C ALA A 137 -37.06 -28.30 -12.96
N ASP A 138 -36.94 -28.85 -14.17
CA ASP A 138 -36.14 -30.05 -14.42
C ASP A 138 -34.64 -29.71 -14.50
N ASP A 139 -34.26 -28.56 -15.08
CA ASP A 139 -32.87 -28.07 -14.98
C ASP A 139 -32.47 -27.82 -13.53
N CYS A 140 -33.35 -27.23 -12.72
CA CYS A 140 -33.09 -27.07 -11.29
C CYS A 140 -32.88 -28.42 -10.59
N SER A 141 -33.66 -29.44 -10.97
CA SER A 141 -33.50 -30.79 -10.44
C SER A 141 -32.13 -31.36 -10.82
N LYS A 142 -31.73 -31.21 -12.07
CA LYS A 142 -30.42 -31.65 -12.58
C LYS A 142 -29.26 -30.92 -11.92
N ILE A 143 -29.32 -29.58 -11.79
CA ILE A 143 -28.31 -28.77 -11.08
C ILE A 143 -28.16 -29.29 -9.64
N GLY A 144 -29.29 -29.51 -8.95
CA GLY A 144 -29.28 -29.95 -7.56
C GLY A 144 -28.71 -31.36 -7.39
N TYR A 145 -29.05 -32.28 -8.29
CA TYR A 145 -28.50 -33.63 -8.32
C TYR A 145 -26.99 -33.59 -8.53
N ILE A 146 -26.53 -32.91 -9.58
CA ILE A 146 -25.10 -32.82 -9.94
C ILE A 146 -24.30 -32.27 -8.77
N ARG A 147 -24.79 -31.19 -8.15
CA ARG A 147 -24.06 -30.57 -7.05
C ARG A 147 -24.04 -31.45 -5.80
N GLU A 148 -25.12 -32.17 -5.49
CA GLU A 148 -25.14 -33.15 -4.41
C GLU A 148 -24.19 -34.32 -4.66
N ASP A 149 -24.11 -34.80 -5.90
CA ASP A 149 -23.20 -35.89 -6.28
C ASP A 149 -21.73 -35.47 -6.20
N ILE A 150 -21.38 -34.27 -6.70
CA ILE A 150 -20.03 -33.70 -6.54
C ILE A 150 -19.63 -33.66 -5.05
N GLU A 151 -20.55 -33.27 -4.17
CA GLU A 151 -20.32 -33.22 -2.72
C GLU A 151 -20.05 -34.61 -2.14
N LYS A 152 -20.84 -35.61 -2.53
CA LYS A 152 -20.65 -37.01 -2.10
C LYS A 152 -19.32 -37.56 -2.58
N LYS A 153 -18.98 -37.37 -3.86
CA LYS A 153 -17.71 -37.83 -4.44
C LYS A 153 -16.51 -37.24 -3.71
N TYR A 154 -16.56 -35.96 -3.36
CA TYR A 154 -15.48 -35.31 -2.63
C TYR A 154 -15.38 -35.84 -1.18
N ASN A 155 -16.49 -35.94 -0.46
CA ASN A 155 -16.51 -36.47 0.91
C ASN A 155 -16.07 -37.94 0.97
N ASN A 156 -16.37 -38.72 -0.06
CA ASN A 156 -15.93 -40.11 -0.22
C ASN A 156 -14.49 -40.24 -0.71
N LYS A 157 -13.80 -39.13 -0.99
CA LYS A 157 -12.43 -39.08 -1.55
C LYS A 157 -12.30 -39.74 -2.94
N GLU A 158 -13.39 -39.81 -3.70
CA GLU A 158 -13.39 -40.25 -5.10
C GLU A 158 -12.77 -39.19 -6.02
N ILE A 159 -12.91 -37.92 -5.64
CA ILE A 159 -12.30 -36.76 -6.29
C ILE A 159 -11.48 -35.95 -5.30
N ASN A 160 -10.39 -35.32 -5.76
CA ASN A 160 -9.62 -34.38 -4.94
C ASN A 160 -10.22 -32.96 -5.01
N TYR A 161 -9.59 -32.00 -4.32
CA TYR A 161 -10.14 -30.65 -4.22
C TYR A 161 -10.01 -29.88 -5.54
N LYS A 162 -8.97 -30.14 -6.32
CA LYS A 162 -8.85 -29.60 -7.69
C LYS A 162 -9.97 -30.08 -8.60
N GLU A 163 -10.23 -31.39 -8.62
CA GLU A 163 -11.30 -32.02 -9.40
C GLU A 163 -12.68 -31.51 -8.97
N TYR A 164 -12.92 -31.41 -7.66
CA TYR A 164 -14.11 -30.78 -7.08
C TYR A 164 -14.31 -29.34 -7.57
N SER A 165 -13.24 -28.53 -7.55
CA SER A 165 -13.27 -27.14 -8.00
C SER A 165 -13.57 -27.01 -9.50
N ILE A 166 -13.00 -27.90 -10.32
CA ILE A 166 -13.25 -27.97 -11.77
C ILE A 166 -14.72 -28.30 -12.05
N LEU A 167 -15.26 -29.34 -11.41
CA LEU A 167 -16.65 -29.78 -11.63
C LEU A 167 -17.66 -28.69 -11.22
N ILE A 168 -17.46 -28.04 -10.08
CA ILE A 168 -18.29 -26.89 -9.66
C ILE A 168 -18.18 -25.76 -10.69
N THR A 169 -16.98 -25.42 -11.13
CA THR A 169 -16.78 -24.34 -12.10
C THR A 169 -17.49 -24.63 -13.43
N ILE A 170 -17.40 -25.86 -13.93
CA ILE A 170 -18.13 -26.32 -15.11
C ILE A 170 -19.64 -26.16 -14.93
N LEU A 171 -20.18 -26.57 -13.77
CA LEU A 171 -21.60 -26.41 -13.46
C LEU A 171 -22.02 -24.93 -13.49
N LEU A 172 -21.26 -24.04 -12.85
CA LEU A 172 -21.55 -22.60 -12.86
C LEU A 172 -21.54 -22.04 -14.29
N TYR A 173 -20.61 -22.48 -15.14
CA TYR A 173 -20.54 -22.04 -16.55
C TYR A 173 -21.73 -22.58 -17.36
N GLY A 174 -22.15 -23.82 -17.12
CA GLY A 174 -23.35 -24.40 -17.72
C GLY A 174 -24.60 -23.60 -17.34
N MET A 175 -24.76 -23.29 -16.05
CA MET A 175 -25.85 -22.48 -15.53
C MET A 175 -25.93 -21.09 -16.19
N ASP A 176 -24.79 -20.40 -16.34
CA ASP A 176 -24.74 -19.07 -16.97
C ASP A 176 -25.31 -19.05 -18.40
N ARG A 177 -25.17 -20.16 -19.14
CA ARG A 177 -25.60 -20.25 -20.56
C ARG A 177 -27.12 -20.39 -20.70
N ILE A 178 -27.76 -21.08 -19.75
CA ILE A 178 -29.20 -21.34 -19.77
C ILE A 178 -30.00 -20.31 -18.95
N ALA A 179 -29.34 -19.54 -18.09
CA ALA A 179 -30.00 -18.60 -17.18
C ALA A 179 -30.90 -17.59 -17.92
N ASN A 180 -32.17 -17.53 -17.50
CA ASN A 180 -33.16 -16.59 -17.99
C ASN A 180 -33.03 -15.20 -17.33
N THR A 181 -31.92 -14.53 -17.58
CA THR A 181 -31.57 -13.23 -16.96
C THR A 181 -31.24 -12.16 -18.00
N VAL A 182 -30.91 -10.95 -17.53
CA VAL A 182 -30.29 -9.89 -18.34
C VAL A 182 -28.77 -9.84 -18.16
N GLY A 183 -28.14 -10.98 -17.88
CA GLY A 183 -26.70 -11.12 -17.72
C GLY A 183 -26.21 -11.32 -16.28
N HIS A 184 -27.11 -11.33 -15.29
CA HIS A 184 -26.81 -11.60 -13.88
C HIS A 184 -28.05 -12.05 -13.10
N TYR A 185 -27.88 -12.63 -11.91
CA TYR A 185 -28.94 -13.24 -11.10
C TYR A 185 -29.68 -12.27 -10.16
N ASP A 186 -29.44 -10.96 -10.25
CA ASP A 186 -30.17 -9.94 -9.48
C ASP A 186 -31.68 -9.92 -9.82
N ALA A 187 -32.03 -10.30 -11.05
CA ALA A 187 -33.39 -10.42 -11.56
C ALA A 187 -33.47 -11.44 -12.70
N TYR A 188 -34.66 -12.03 -12.88
CA TYR A 188 -34.99 -12.91 -13.99
C TYR A 188 -36.18 -12.37 -14.80
N ARG A 189 -36.34 -12.83 -16.03
CA ARG A 189 -37.41 -12.37 -16.92
C ARG A 189 -38.69 -13.17 -16.66
N LYS A 190 -39.81 -12.48 -16.43
CA LYS A 190 -41.13 -13.13 -16.23
C LYS A 190 -41.78 -13.47 -17.57
N LYS A 191 -42.55 -14.57 -17.61
CA LYS A 191 -43.36 -15.01 -18.77
C LYS A 191 -42.53 -15.33 -20.03
N ILE A 192 -41.48 -16.14 -19.86
CA ILE A 192 -40.64 -16.65 -20.96
C ILE A 192 -40.68 -18.17 -20.92
N GLU A 193 -40.61 -18.80 -22.09
CA GLU A 193 -40.44 -20.25 -22.23
C GLU A 193 -38.98 -20.64 -21.95
N PHE A 194 -38.78 -21.71 -21.19
CA PHE A 194 -37.46 -22.27 -20.92
C PHE A 194 -37.07 -23.20 -22.06
N ASP A 195 -36.44 -22.64 -23.09
CA ASP A 195 -36.10 -23.31 -24.37
C ASP A 195 -34.69 -23.94 -24.38
N LYS A 196 -33.96 -23.86 -23.25
CA LYS A 196 -32.58 -24.34 -23.13
C LYS A 196 -32.46 -25.33 -22.00
N GLU A 197 -31.81 -26.44 -22.28
CA GLU A 197 -31.47 -27.48 -21.31
C GLU A 197 -30.04 -27.30 -20.80
N LEU A 198 -29.81 -27.66 -19.53
CA LEU A 198 -28.47 -27.66 -18.94
C LEU A 198 -27.55 -28.63 -19.68
N TYR A 199 -26.47 -28.08 -20.23
CA TYR A 199 -25.37 -28.82 -20.81
C TYR A 199 -24.05 -28.39 -20.18
N LEU A 200 -23.29 -29.36 -19.68
CA LEU A 200 -21.96 -29.18 -19.11
C LEU A 200 -20.89 -29.40 -20.18
N GLY A 201 -20.10 -28.36 -20.44
CA GLY A 201 -18.90 -28.47 -21.28
C GLY A 201 -17.69 -28.97 -20.49
N ILE A 202 -16.62 -29.33 -21.19
CA ILE A 202 -15.37 -29.77 -20.57
C ILE A 202 -14.43 -28.58 -20.33
N MET A 203 -13.86 -28.51 -19.12
CA MET A 203 -12.84 -27.55 -18.74
C MET A 203 -11.64 -28.33 -18.19
N LEU A 204 -10.50 -28.23 -18.88
CA LEU A 204 -9.25 -28.88 -18.50
C LEU A 204 -8.17 -27.80 -18.31
N PRO A 205 -7.94 -27.35 -17.06
CA PRO A 205 -6.90 -26.38 -16.73
C PRO A 205 -5.50 -26.86 -17.10
N ASP A 206 -4.60 -25.91 -17.39
CA ASP A 206 -3.18 -26.22 -17.64
C ASP A 206 -2.56 -26.97 -16.46
N LYS A 207 -1.73 -27.97 -16.75
CA LYS A 207 -1.02 -28.76 -15.75
C LYS A 207 0.38 -28.20 -15.44
N ASN A 208 0.90 -27.34 -16.32
CA ASN A 208 2.21 -26.71 -16.19
C ASN A 208 2.13 -25.35 -15.47
N LEU A 209 1.35 -25.27 -14.41
CA LEU A 209 1.21 -24.07 -13.59
C LEU A 209 2.35 -23.95 -12.58
N ASN A 210 2.68 -22.73 -12.17
CA ASN A 210 3.70 -22.50 -11.16
C ASN A 210 3.29 -23.13 -9.82
N LYS A 211 4.21 -23.89 -9.20
CA LYS A 211 3.95 -24.66 -7.97
C LYS A 211 3.66 -23.79 -6.74
N ASN A 212 4.00 -22.51 -6.80
CA ASN A 212 3.78 -21.55 -5.72
C ASN A 212 2.47 -20.78 -5.87
N ASN A 213 1.66 -21.05 -6.90
CA ASN A 213 0.37 -20.38 -7.09
C ASN A 213 -0.52 -20.52 -5.86
N LYS A 214 -1.20 -19.44 -5.49
CA LYS A 214 -2.10 -19.40 -4.34
C LYS A 214 -3.42 -18.74 -4.72
N CYS A 215 -4.51 -19.35 -4.24
CA CYS A 215 -5.86 -18.81 -4.39
C CYS A 215 -6.46 -18.55 -3.01
N PHE A 216 -7.05 -17.37 -2.81
CA PHE A 216 -7.63 -16.95 -1.54
C PHE A 216 -9.10 -16.52 -1.69
N ASN A 217 -9.87 -16.65 -0.60
CA ASN A 217 -11.22 -16.12 -0.46
C ASN A 217 -11.30 -15.22 0.78
N GLU A 218 -10.66 -14.05 0.70
CA GLU A 218 -10.58 -13.09 1.80
C GLU A 218 -10.87 -11.65 1.33
N ASP A 219 -11.10 -10.74 2.28
CA ASP A 219 -11.09 -9.31 1.98
C ASP A 219 -9.69 -8.88 1.49
N ALA A 220 -9.64 -8.21 0.33
CA ALA A 220 -8.39 -7.80 -0.32
C ALA A 220 -7.50 -6.95 0.62
N THR A 221 -8.09 -6.09 1.46
CA THR A 221 -7.36 -5.23 2.40
C THR A 221 -6.65 -6.04 3.49
N ASN A 222 -7.22 -7.18 3.87
CA ASN A 222 -6.62 -8.10 4.83
C ASN A 222 -5.54 -8.96 4.16
N LEU A 223 -5.76 -9.39 2.91
CA LEU A 223 -4.80 -10.21 2.19
C LEU A 223 -3.51 -9.46 1.88
N VAL A 224 -3.58 -8.20 1.43
CA VAL A 224 -2.37 -7.41 1.07
C VAL A 224 -1.39 -7.22 2.23
N LYS A 225 -1.84 -7.35 3.48
CA LYS A 225 -0.99 -7.32 4.69
C LYS A 225 -0.11 -8.57 4.84
N LYS A 226 -0.48 -9.68 4.18
CA LYS A 226 0.14 -11.00 4.33
C LYS A 226 0.95 -11.45 3.11
N ILE A 227 0.85 -10.73 1.98
CA ILE A 227 1.46 -11.12 0.71
C ILE A 227 2.49 -10.09 0.25
N LYS A 228 3.45 -10.55 -0.54
CA LYS A 228 4.41 -9.73 -1.29
C LYS A 228 4.35 -10.16 -2.75
N CYS A 229 4.39 -9.20 -3.67
CA CYS A 229 4.38 -9.46 -5.10
C CYS A 229 5.19 -8.41 -5.86
N ASP A 230 5.53 -8.68 -7.12
CA ASP A 230 6.15 -7.66 -7.97
C ASP A 230 5.09 -6.74 -8.57
N LEU A 231 3.98 -7.31 -9.04
CA LEU A 231 2.84 -6.60 -9.60
C LEU A 231 1.57 -6.90 -8.81
N LEU A 232 0.97 -5.88 -8.21
CA LEU A 232 -0.38 -5.94 -7.65
C LEU A 232 -1.39 -5.35 -8.65
N TYR A 233 -2.23 -6.20 -9.23
CA TYR A 233 -3.35 -5.78 -10.05
C TYR A 233 -4.61 -5.56 -9.20
N LEU A 234 -5.30 -4.45 -9.47
CA LEU A 234 -6.50 -4.03 -8.74
C LEU A 234 -7.63 -3.72 -9.74
N ASP A 235 -8.77 -4.39 -9.58
CA ASP A 235 -10.02 -4.07 -10.28
C ASP A 235 -11.20 -4.08 -9.29
N PRO A 236 -11.22 -3.15 -8.32
CA PRO A 236 -12.27 -3.12 -7.31
C PRO A 236 -13.62 -2.72 -7.94
N PRO A 237 -14.75 -3.07 -7.30
CA PRO A 237 -16.04 -2.55 -7.68
C PRO A 237 -16.04 -1.01 -7.74
N TYR A 238 -16.46 -0.44 -8.87
CA TYR A 238 -16.39 1.00 -9.12
C TYR A 238 -17.66 1.76 -8.70
N ASN A 239 -18.78 1.08 -8.50
CA ASN A 239 -20.08 1.72 -8.24
C ASN A 239 -20.84 1.07 -7.08
N SER A 240 -22.06 1.52 -6.79
CA SER A 240 -22.81 1.03 -5.64
C SER A 240 -23.44 -0.36 -5.82
N ARG A 241 -23.21 -1.04 -6.95
CA ARG A 241 -23.77 -2.36 -7.23
C ARG A 241 -22.97 -3.42 -6.48
N GLN A 242 -23.63 -4.05 -5.53
CA GLN A 242 -23.06 -5.16 -4.79
C GLN A 242 -23.04 -6.41 -5.67
N TYR A 243 -21.85 -6.93 -5.99
CA TYR A 243 -21.69 -8.16 -6.76
C TYR A 243 -22.34 -9.35 -6.04
N SER A 244 -22.35 -9.35 -4.71
CA SER A 244 -23.09 -10.31 -3.90
C SER A 244 -24.57 -10.37 -4.29
N ASP A 245 -25.20 -9.24 -4.65
CA ASP A 245 -26.61 -9.21 -5.06
C ASP A 245 -26.81 -9.79 -6.46
N ALA A 246 -25.85 -9.57 -7.36
CA ALA A 246 -25.89 -10.02 -8.75
C ALA A 246 -25.53 -11.51 -8.93
N TYR A 247 -24.69 -12.06 -8.06
CA TYR A 247 -24.16 -13.43 -8.15
C TYR A 247 -24.58 -14.32 -6.98
N HIS A 248 -25.60 -13.92 -6.23
CA HIS A 248 -26.08 -14.64 -5.04
C HIS A 248 -26.41 -16.12 -5.31
N LEU A 249 -26.98 -16.45 -6.48
CA LEU A 249 -27.31 -17.83 -6.84
C LEU A 249 -26.05 -18.66 -7.09
N LEU A 250 -25.09 -18.13 -7.86
CA LEU A 250 -23.82 -18.83 -8.10
C LEU A 250 -23.04 -19.03 -6.79
N GLU A 251 -23.05 -18.03 -5.91
CA GLU A 251 -22.45 -18.12 -4.58
C GLU A 251 -23.11 -19.23 -3.74
N ASN A 252 -24.44 -19.32 -3.77
CA ASN A 252 -25.20 -20.36 -3.08
C ASN A 252 -24.85 -21.77 -3.61
N ILE A 253 -24.89 -21.96 -4.94
CA ILE A 253 -24.57 -23.26 -5.55
C ILE A 253 -23.10 -23.66 -5.31
N ALA A 254 -22.17 -22.71 -5.33
CA ALA A 254 -20.76 -22.99 -5.08
C ALA A 254 -20.50 -23.41 -3.63
N ARG A 255 -21.05 -22.68 -2.64
CA ARG A 255 -20.87 -22.98 -1.20
C ARG A 255 -21.63 -24.22 -0.76
N TRP A 256 -22.80 -24.45 -1.35
CA TRP A 256 -23.68 -25.60 -1.07
C TRP A 256 -24.15 -25.76 0.39
N GLU A 257 -24.21 -24.64 1.13
CA GLU A 257 -24.73 -24.60 2.51
C GLU A 257 -26.27 -24.67 2.59
N LYS A 258 -26.95 -24.61 1.43
CA LYS A 258 -28.42 -24.67 1.29
C LYS A 258 -29.19 -23.69 2.20
N PRO A 259 -28.82 -22.39 2.24
CA PRO A 259 -29.48 -21.40 3.09
C PRO A 259 -30.93 -21.17 2.70
N LYS A 260 -31.74 -20.62 3.61
CA LYS A 260 -33.06 -20.11 3.25
C LYS A 260 -32.94 -18.93 2.29
N VAL A 261 -33.87 -18.83 1.34
CA VAL A 261 -33.91 -17.76 0.34
C VAL A 261 -35.19 -16.93 0.44
N PHE A 262 -35.09 -15.65 0.08
CA PHE A 262 -36.14 -14.66 0.30
C PHE A 262 -36.39 -13.78 -0.92
N GLY A 263 -37.60 -13.20 -0.97
CA GLY A 263 -38.00 -12.26 -2.00
C GLY A 263 -38.15 -12.88 -3.39
N ILE A 264 -38.42 -12.02 -4.37
CA ILE A 264 -38.75 -12.44 -5.75
C ILE A 264 -37.56 -13.13 -6.40
N ALA A 265 -36.35 -12.58 -6.27
CA ALA A 265 -35.13 -13.13 -6.87
C ALA A 265 -34.50 -14.28 -6.06
N ARG A 266 -35.17 -14.81 -5.03
CA ARG A 266 -34.71 -15.98 -4.24
C ARG A 266 -33.32 -15.79 -3.66
N LYS A 267 -33.16 -14.70 -2.94
CA LYS A 267 -31.89 -14.22 -2.41
C LYS A 267 -31.59 -14.79 -1.03
N MET A 268 -30.39 -15.35 -0.82
CA MET A 268 -29.89 -15.72 0.52
C MET A 268 -29.43 -14.49 1.33
N ASP A 269 -29.13 -14.66 2.63
CA ASP A 269 -28.46 -13.61 3.42
C ASP A 269 -27.02 -13.41 2.89
N ARG A 270 -26.63 -12.14 2.74
CA ARG A 270 -25.37 -11.73 2.11
C ARG A 270 -24.60 -10.69 2.90
N LYS A 271 -25.02 -10.36 4.12
CA LYS A 271 -24.39 -9.30 4.91
C LYS A 271 -22.87 -9.48 5.02
N ALA A 272 -22.41 -10.72 5.18
CA ALA A 272 -20.99 -11.07 5.33
C ALA A 272 -20.16 -10.94 4.04
N ILE A 273 -20.79 -10.90 2.86
CA ILE A 273 -20.11 -10.89 1.55
C ILE A 273 -20.36 -9.60 0.75
N LYS A 274 -20.87 -8.56 1.41
CA LYS A 274 -20.98 -7.22 0.80
C LYS A 274 -19.63 -6.53 0.81
N SER A 275 -19.30 -5.87 -0.29
CA SER A 275 -18.04 -5.13 -0.42
C SER A 275 -18.19 -3.69 0.07
N SER A 276 -17.26 -3.24 0.92
CA SER A 276 -17.12 -1.83 1.31
C SER A 276 -16.71 -0.94 0.14
N TYR A 277 -16.14 -1.49 -0.95
CA TYR A 277 -15.84 -0.73 -2.17
C TYR A 277 -17.10 -0.25 -2.91
N CYS A 278 -18.26 -0.83 -2.61
CA CYS A 278 -19.55 -0.39 -3.13
C CYS A 278 -20.27 0.63 -2.22
N THR A 279 -19.67 1.01 -1.08
CA THR A 279 -20.26 1.94 -0.10
C THR A 279 -19.56 3.31 -0.13
N ILE A 280 -19.91 4.19 0.81
CA ILE A 280 -19.22 5.47 0.99
C ILE A 280 -17.79 5.30 1.56
N GLU A 281 -17.44 4.11 2.03
CA GLU A 281 -16.14 3.80 2.63
C GLU A 281 -15.06 3.47 1.58
N ALA A 282 -15.42 3.37 0.29
CA ALA A 282 -14.55 2.88 -0.77
C ALA A 282 -13.20 3.61 -0.84
N THR A 283 -13.19 4.95 -0.77
CA THR A 283 -11.94 5.74 -0.80
C THR A 283 -11.04 5.44 0.40
N GLN A 284 -11.63 5.29 1.59
CA GLN A 284 -10.88 4.96 2.81
C GLN A 284 -10.32 3.54 2.75
N LYS A 285 -11.09 2.57 2.24
CA LYS A 285 -10.64 1.20 2.05
C LYS A 285 -9.56 1.07 0.98
N PHE A 286 -9.67 1.81 -0.12
CA PHE A 286 -8.63 1.89 -1.12
C PHE A 286 -7.34 2.48 -0.55
N ARG A 287 -7.42 3.55 0.27
CA ARG A 287 -6.27 4.10 0.99
C ARG A 287 -5.62 3.07 1.91
N GLU A 288 -6.41 2.38 2.73
CA GLU A 288 -5.92 1.32 3.64
C GLU A 288 -5.22 0.20 2.86
N LEU A 289 -5.79 -0.23 1.73
CA LEU A 289 -5.21 -1.26 0.87
C LEU A 289 -3.83 -0.81 0.34
N ILE A 290 -3.75 0.37 -0.28
CA ILE A 290 -2.49 0.87 -0.87
C ILE A 290 -1.42 1.12 0.19
N GLU A 291 -1.78 1.64 1.36
CA GLU A 291 -0.84 1.85 2.47
C GLU A 291 -0.22 0.54 2.95
N ASN A 292 -1.01 -0.53 3.03
CA ASN A 292 -0.56 -1.85 3.48
C ASN A 292 0.07 -2.73 2.39
N THR A 293 -0.08 -2.38 1.12
CA THR A 293 0.52 -3.13 0.01
C THR A 293 2.05 -3.19 0.09
N ASN A 294 2.60 -4.40 -0.08
CA ASN A 294 4.01 -4.66 -0.34
C ASN A 294 4.18 -5.17 -1.79
N ALA A 295 4.31 -4.22 -2.72
CA ALA A 295 4.49 -4.49 -4.15
C ALA A 295 5.45 -3.49 -4.77
N ARG A 296 6.13 -3.89 -5.86
CA ARG A 296 6.98 -2.98 -6.65
C ARG A 296 6.17 -2.14 -7.63
N TYR A 297 5.12 -2.72 -8.19
CA TYR A 297 4.18 -2.06 -9.08
C TYR A 297 2.76 -2.30 -8.61
N ILE A 298 1.94 -1.26 -8.70
CA ILE A 298 0.50 -1.35 -8.47
C ILE A 298 -0.18 -0.90 -9.75
N LEU A 299 -1.02 -1.75 -10.34
CA LEU A 299 -1.79 -1.44 -11.54
C LEU A 299 -3.28 -1.47 -11.19
N LEU A 300 -3.90 -0.29 -11.12
CA LEU A 300 -5.34 -0.15 -10.90
C LEU A 300 -6.06 0.03 -12.24
N SER A 301 -7.00 -0.86 -12.53
CA SER A 301 -8.02 -0.65 -13.57
C SER A 301 -9.22 0.05 -12.96
N TYR A 302 -9.59 1.20 -13.52
CA TYR A 302 -10.74 1.96 -13.01
C TYR A 302 -11.42 2.78 -14.10
N ASN A 303 -12.74 2.71 -14.12
CA ASN A 303 -13.57 3.33 -15.14
C ASN A 303 -13.84 4.83 -14.83
N ASN A 304 -14.00 5.67 -15.87
CA ASN A 304 -14.16 7.15 -15.75
C ASN A 304 -15.58 7.66 -15.46
N MET A 305 -16.42 6.87 -14.78
CA MET A 305 -17.83 7.18 -14.49
C MET A 305 -18.04 8.14 -13.31
N SER A 306 -17.29 9.24 -13.23
CA SER A 306 -17.35 10.16 -12.09
C SER A 306 -18.74 10.78 -11.90
N GLU A 307 -19.47 11.16 -12.96
CA GLU A 307 -20.82 11.77 -12.84
C GLU A 307 -21.75 11.54 -14.07
N LYS A 308 -21.58 10.43 -14.82
CA LYS A 308 -22.22 10.26 -16.14
C LYS A 308 -23.45 9.33 -16.19
N GLY A 309 -23.96 8.85 -15.06
CA GLY A 309 -25.09 7.90 -15.04
C GLY A 309 -26.09 8.13 -13.89
N ASP A 310 -27.08 7.24 -13.75
CA ASP A 310 -27.93 7.20 -12.56
C ASP A 310 -27.05 7.10 -11.30
N GLY A 311 -27.43 7.71 -10.17
CA GLY A 311 -26.58 7.82 -8.98
C GLY A 311 -25.99 6.50 -8.42
N ARG A 312 -26.53 5.34 -8.81
CA ARG A 312 -25.97 4.00 -8.50
C ARG A 312 -24.77 3.59 -9.37
N SER A 313 -24.60 4.21 -10.52
CA SER A 313 -23.57 3.92 -11.52
C SER A 313 -22.34 4.84 -11.40
N ASN A 314 -22.43 5.87 -10.55
CA ASN A 314 -21.34 6.81 -10.30
C ASN A 314 -20.16 6.12 -9.60
N ALA A 315 -18.96 6.55 -9.96
CA ALA A 315 -17.72 6.11 -9.35
C ALA A 315 -17.72 6.37 -7.84
N LYS A 316 -17.30 5.39 -7.04
CA LYS A 316 -17.19 5.52 -5.58
C LYS A 316 -15.92 6.22 -5.12
N ILE A 317 -14.85 6.08 -5.89
CA ILE A 317 -13.57 6.73 -5.68
C ILE A 317 -13.37 7.72 -6.83
N LEU A 318 -13.06 8.98 -6.50
CA LEU A 318 -12.78 10.01 -7.49
C LEU A 318 -11.33 9.91 -7.97
N ASP A 319 -11.08 10.33 -9.21
CA ASP A 319 -9.73 10.28 -9.81
C ASP A 319 -8.69 11.05 -9.00
N LYS A 320 -9.08 12.23 -8.47
CA LYS A 320 -8.22 13.03 -7.60
C LYS A 320 -7.80 12.24 -6.37
N ASP A 321 -8.69 11.41 -5.82
CA ASP A 321 -8.43 10.63 -4.62
C ASP A 321 -7.55 9.41 -4.98
N ILE A 322 -7.81 8.77 -6.13
CA ILE A 322 -6.97 7.68 -6.67
C ILE A 322 -5.53 8.17 -6.85
N LEU A 323 -5.35 9.29 -7.55
CA LEU A 323 -4.04 9.90 -7.78
C LEU A 323 -3.39 10.29 -6.46
N GLU A 324 -4.09 11.00 -5.57
CA GLU A 324 -3.56 11.38 -4.26
C GLU A 324 -3.06 10.17 -3.46
N ILE A 325 -3.81 9.06 -3.49
CA ILE A 325 -3.47 7.84 -2.75
C ILE A 325 -2.28 7.11 -3.41
N LEU A 326 -2.28 6.95 -4.74
CA LEU A 326 -1.20 6.25 -5.44
C LEU A 326 0.10 7.06 -5.48
N GLU A 327 0.03 8.38 -5.66
CA GLU A 327 1.19 9.29 -5.63
C GLU A 327 1.79 9.41 -4.22
N LYS A 328 1.05 9.02 -3.18
CA LYS A 328 1.61 8.82 -1.83
C LYS A 328 2.52 7.60 -1.74
N LYS A 329 2.31 6.59 -2.59
CA LYS A 329 3.05 5.32 -2.60
C LYS A 329 4.21 5.31 -3.59
N GLY A 330 4.11 6.04 -4.71
CA GLY A 330 5.15 6.06 -5.73
C GLY A 330 4.82 6.95 -6.93
N LYS A 331 5.54 6.75 -8.04
CA LYS A 331 5.34 7.53 -9.28
C LYS A 331 4.19 6.93 -10.07
N VAL A 332 3.21 7.76 -10.45
CA VAL A 332 2.00 7.31 -11.15
C VAL A 332 2.02 7.73 -12.61
N LYS A 333 1.69 6.79 -13.49
CA LYS A 333 1.37 7.02 -14.91
C LYS A 333 -0.06 6.57 -15.17
N VAL A 334 -0.79 7.31 -16.00
CA VAL A 334 -2.17 6.99 -16.37
C VAL A 334 -2.23 6.68 -17.86
N PHE A 335 -2.87 5.57 -18.19
CA PHE A 335 -3.14 5.14 -19.56
C PHE A 335 -4.66 5.00 -19.75
N GLU A 336 -5.18 5.29 -20.95
CA GLU A 336 -6.62 5.19 -21.22
C GLU A 336 -6.89 4.45 -22.53
N GLU A 337 -7.98 3.69 -22.58
CA GLU A 337 -8.52 3.07 -23.79
C GLU A 337 -10.06 3.21 -23.82
N GLU A 338 -10.64 3.36 -25.01
CA GLU A 338 -12.10 3.41 -25.16
C GLU A 338 -12.73 2.05 -24.84
N TYR A 339 -13.75 2.04 -23.96
CA TYR A 339 -14.35 0.79 -23.48
C TYR A 339 -15.88 0.80 -23.55
N LYS A 340 -16.47 -0.18 -24.24
CA LYS A 340 -17.93 -0.32 -24.38
C LYS A 340 -18.55 -0.85 -23.08
N MET A 341 -19.50 -0.09 -22.52
CA MET A 341 -20.19 -0.46 -21.29
C MET A 341 -21.25 -1.54 -21.53
N PHE A 342 -21.46 -2.42 -20.53
CA PHE A 342 -22.61 -3.33 -20.52
C PHE A 342 -23.91 -2.52 -20.29
N SER A 343 -24.79 -2.50 -21.29
CA SER A 343 -26.06 -1.76 -21.28
C SER A 343 -27.24 -2.72 -21.42
N THR A 344 -28.28 -2.51 -20.60
CA THR A 344 -29.57 -3.23 -20.71
C THR A 344 -30.52 -2.60 -21.75
N GLY A 345 -29.99 -1.75 -22.65
CA GLY A 345 -30.72 -1.21 -23.79
C GLY A 345 -31.39 0.16 -23.59
N LYS A 346 -31.20 0.82 -22.43
CA LYS A 346 -31.83 2.14 -22.13
C LYS A 346 -30.85 3.31 -21.97
N SER A 347 -29.54 3.09 -22.01
CA SER A 347 -28.54 4.14 -21.84
C SER A 347 -27.44 4.08 -22.90
N ASN A 348 -27.25 5.19 -23.61
CA ASN A 348 -26.15 5.46 -24.55
C ASN A 348 -25.22 6.47 -23.88
N VAL A 349 -24.26 5.99 -23.10
CA VAL A 349 -23.20 6.85 -22.55
C VAL A 349 -22.10 6.96 -23.61
N LYS A 350 -21.95 8.14 -24.22
CA LYS A 350 -20.79 8.48 -25.06
C LYS A 350 -19.57 8.76 -24.14
N ASP A 351 -18.37 8.42 -24.59
CA ASP A 351 -17.07 8.63 -23.91
C ASP A 351 -16.85 7.86 -22.59
N ASN A 352 -17.11 6.55 -22.61
CA ASN A 352 -16.68 5.64 -21.55
C ASN A 352 -15.26 5.13 -21.82
N LYS A 353 -14.32 5.41 -20.91
CA LYS A 353 -12.93 4.96 -21.02
C LYS A 353 -12.57 4.11 -19.82
N GLU A 354 -11.90 3.00 -20.11
CA GLU A 354 -11.16 2.29 -19.07
C GLU A 354 -9.80 2.95 -18.90
N ARG A 355 -9.37 3.13 -17.65
CA ARG A 355 -8.08 3.74 -17.35
C ARG A 355 -7.26 2.83 -16.46
N LEU A 356 -5.99 2.77 -16.77
CA LEU A 356 -4.99 2.06 -16.00
C LEU A 356 -4.11 3.07 -15.29
N PHE A 357 -4.13 3.06 -13.96
CA PHE A 357 -3.22 3.83 -13.12
C PHE A 357 -2.08 2.90 -12.70
N LEU A 358 -0.91 3.09 -13.30
CA LEU A 358 0.30 2.36 -12.96
C LEU A 358 1.12 3.17 -11.97
N CYS A 359 1.27 2.67 -10.75
CA CYS A 359 2.16 3.21 -9.73
C CYS A 359 3.42 2.35 -9.62
N GLU A 360 4.58 2.94 -9.93
CA GLU A 360 5.89 2.40 -9.58
C GLU A 360 6.21 2.80 -8.14
N VAL A 361 6.18 1.81 -7.23
CA VAL A 361 6.30 2.03 -5.79
C VAL A 361 7.73 2.44 -5.45
N GLU A 362 7.86 3.58 -4.78
CA GLU A 362 9.16 4.08 -4.33
C GLU A 362 9.45 3.47 -2.95
N GLU A 363 10.13 2.31 -2.92
CA GLU A 363 10.50 1.62 -1.67
C GLU A 363 11.33 2.48 -0.69
N ASN A 364 11.93 3.59 -1.16
CA ASN A 364 12.78 4.48 -0.39
C ASN A 364 12.31 5.93 -0.41
N ARG A 365 11.03 6.18 -0.12
CA ARG A 365 10.63 7.55 0.20
C ARG A 365 11.37 7.99 1.46
N SER A 366 12.06 9.13 1.37
CA SER A 366 12.73 9.72 2.51
C SER A 366 11.73 9.87 3.66
N VAL A 367 12.14 9.45 4.84
CA VAL A 367 11.34 9.51 6.06
C VAL A 367 11.67 10.82 6.77
N SER A 368 10.64 11.62 7.06
CA SER A 368 10.80 12.83 7.85
C SER A 368 10.70 12.51 9.34
N SER A 369 11.44 13.24 10.15
CA SER A 369 11.29 13.25 11.61
C SER A 369 9.82 13.48 12.04
N PRO A 370 9.36 12.83 13.12
CA PRO A 370 8.02 13.00 13.67
C PRO A 370 7.88 14.28 14.50
N PHE A 371 8.93 15.09 14.58
CA PHE A 371 8.94 16.42 15.18
C PHE A 371 9.77 17.38 14.34
N ASN A 372 9.57 18.68 14.52
CA ASN A 372 10.35 19.69 13.81
C ASN A 372 11.57 20.07 14.65
N TYR A 373 12.72 20.14 13.99
CA TYR A 373 13.96 20.66 14.55
C TYR A 373 14.40 21.87 13.73
N THR A 374 14.83 22.94 14.41
CA THR A 374 15.23 24.16 13.72
C THR A 374 16.46 23.86 12.86
N GLY A 375 16.47 24.35 11.61
CA GLY A 375 17.54 24.04 10.65
C GLY A 375 17.44 22.69 9.93
N GLY A 376 16.40 21.87 10.21
CA GLY A 376 16.26 20.54 9.63
C GLY A 376 16.36 20.47 8.10
N LYS A 377 17.20 19.56 7.61
CA LYS A 377 17.59 19.45 6.19
C LYS A 377 16.70 18.59 5.29
N TYR A 378 15.52 18.21 5.77
CA TYR A 378 14.63 17.31 5.01
C TYR A 378 14.32 17.83 3.59
N LYS A 379 14.15 19.15 3.40
CA LYS A 379 13.90 19.75 2.08
C LYS A 379 15.13 19.78 1.15
N LEU A 380 16.34 19.73 1.73
CA LEU A 380 17.60 19.71 0.98
C LEU A 380 18.14 18.29 0.81
N LEU A 381 17.50 17.30 1.43
CA LEU A 381 17.99 15.93 1.52
C LEU A 381 18.32 15.32 0.16
N GLU A 382 17.48 15.54 -0.86
CA GLU A 382 17.73 15.02 -2.21
C GLU A 382 19.00 15.62 -2.85
N GLN A 383 19.31 16.89 -2.59
CA GLN A 383 20.54 17.52 -3.06
C GLN A 383 21.74 16.98 -2.28
N LEU A 384 21.62 16.89 -0.95
CA LEU A 384 22.69 16.41 -0.08
C LEU A 384 23.09 14.96 -0.39
N GLN A 385 22.12 14.06 -0.53
CA GLN A 385 22.37 12.64 -0.81
C GLN A 385 23.06 12.39 -2.15
N LYS A 386 22.89 13.28 -3.13
CA LYS A 386 23.61 13.19 -4.42
C LYS A 386 25.10 13.54 -4.29
N LEU A 387 25.46 14.31 -3.26
CA LEU A 387 26.81 14.78 -2.99
C LEU A 387 27.53 13.95 -1.90
N PHE A 388 26.80 13.09 -1.19
CA PHE A 388 27.39 12.24 -0.17
C PHE A 388 28.11 11.05 -0.78
N LYS A 389 29.38 10.89 -0.39
CA LYS A 389 30.15 9.67 -0.64
C LYS A 389 30.09 8.79 0.60
N GLU A 390 28.87 8.32 0.88
CA GLU A 390 28.57 7.50 2.05
C GLU A 390 29.43 6.22 2.06
N GLU A 391 29.78 5.78 3.27
CA GLU A 391 30.53 4.56 3.52
C GLU A 391 29.60 3.53 4.20
N GLU A 392 30.17 2.52 4.87
CA GLU A 392 29.40 1.54 5.63
C GLU A 392 28.72 2.15 6.87
N ILE A 393 29.40 3.11 7.51
CA ILE A 393 28.92 3.78 8.73
C ILE A 393 28.64 5.26 8.41
N PHE A 394 27.44 5.74 8.73
CA PHE A 394 27.08 7.15 8.69
C PHE A 394 27.09 7.75 10.08
N LEU A 395 28.01 8.67 10.37
CA LEU A 395 28.08 9.39 11.65
C LEU A 395 27.48 10.80 11.48
N ASP A 396 26.29 11.02 12.04
CA ASP A 396 25.60 12.32 12.05
C ASP A 396 25.90 13.06 13.36
N ILE A 397 26.90 13.95 13.35
CA ILE A 397 27.45 14.59 14.55
C ILE A 397 26.46 15.55 15.21
N PHE A 398 25.60 16.20 14.41
CA PHE A 398 24.61 17.20 14.83
C PHE A 398 23.23 16.76 14.35
N THR A 399 22.82 15.57 14.79
CA THR A 399 21.65 14.86 14.28
C THR A 399 20.38 15.70 14.32
N GLY A 400 20.16 16.46 15.40
CA GLY A 400 18.94 17.22 15.63
C GLY A 400 17.68 16.36 15.49
N GLY A 401 16.92 16.59 14.42
CA GLY A 401 15.73 15.80 14.09
C GLY A 401 15.99 14.48 13.36
N ALA A 402 17.24 14.11 13.11
CA ALA A 402 17.68 12.90 12.38
C ALA A 402 17.24 12.80 10.92
N ASN A 403 16.75 13.87 10.31
CA ASN A 403 16.26 13.85 8.92
C ASN A 403 17.32 13.45 7.90
N VAL A 404 18.60 13.71 8.17
CA VAL A 404 19.70 13.34 7.26
C VAL A 404 20.09 11.89 7.49
N GLY A 405 20.64 11.56 8.67
CA GLY A 405 21.13 10.21 8.92
C GLY A 405 20.08 9.10 8.82
N ILE A 406 18.80 9.32 9.16
CA ILE A 406 17.75 8.26 9.03
C ILE A 406 17.51 7.82 7.59
N ASN A 407 17.86 8.69 6.64
CA ASN A 407 17.72 8.46 5.21
C ASN A 407 19.04 8.07 4.55
N SER A 408 20.08 7.81 5.34
CA SER A 408 21.35 7.30 4.85
C SER A 408 21.20 5.90 4.23
N LYS A 409 21.96 5.66 3.16
CA LYS A 409 22.09 4.35 2.52
C LYS A 409 23.04 3.41 3.27
N SER A 410 23.87 3.95 4.16
CA SER A 410 24.80 3.22 5.02
C SER A 410 24.10 2.11 5.82
N SER A 411 24.81 1.02 6.08
CA SER A 411 24.28 -0.14 6.82
C SER A 411 24.10 0.18 8.30
N LYS A 412 25.03 0.96 8.86
CA LYS A 412 25.01 1.46 10.23
C LYS A 412 24.92 2.97 10.27
N ILE A 413 24.10 3.50 11.19
CA ILE A 413 23.94 4.93 11.42
C ILE A 413 24.24 5.23 12.90
N ILE A 414 25.02 6.27 13.13
CA ILE A 414 25.34 6.77 14.46
C ILE A 414 24.76 8.18 14.58
N PHE A 415 23.79 8.34 15.47
CA PHE A 415 23.20 9.64 15.78
C PHE A 415 23.87 10.24 17.01
N ASN A 416 24.47 11.42 16.85
CA ASN A 416 24.97 12.23 17.95
C ASN A 416 24.28 13.59 18.01
N ASP A 417 23.92 14.04 19.21
CA ASP A 417 23.50 15.43 19.46
C ASP A 417 23.73 15.79 20.92
N VAL A 418 24.10 17.05 21.20
CA VAL A 418 24.27 17.55 22.57
C VAL A 418 22.96 17.56 23.37
N ASN A 419 21.81 17.54 22.69
CA ASN A 419 20.50 17.47 23.32
C ASN A 419 20.10 16.03 23.67
N ALA A 420 20.56 15.59 24.84
CA ALA A 420 20.30 14.23 25.35
C ALA A 420 18.82 13.85 25.35
N LYS A 421 17.90 14.79 25.64
CA LYS A 421 16.45 14.49 25.68
C LYS A 421 15.89 14.08 24.32
N ILE A 422 16.43 14.64 23.23
CA ILE A 422 16.01 14.30 21.86
C ILE A 422 16.59 12.95 21.44
N ILE A 423 17.87 12.71 21.76
CA ILE A 423 18.52 11.43 21.51
C ILE A 423 17.77 10.30 22.24
N SER A 424 17.50 10.46 23.54
CA SER A 424 16.76 9.47 24.33
C SER A 424 15.31 9.30 23.85
N LEU A 425 14.66 10.35 23.35
CA LEU A 425 13.34 10.23 22.74
C LEU A 425 13.37 9.38 21.46
N MET A 426 14.37 9.57 20.60
CA MET A 426 14.51 8.75 19.39
C MET A 426 14.85 7.30 19.72
N GLU A 427 15.72 7.08 20.72
CA GLU A 427 16.02 5.75 21.24
C GLU A 427 14.78 5.07 21.83
N TYR A 428 13.96 5.80 22.58
CA TYR A 428 12.67 5.33 23.07
C TYR A 428 11.74 4.89 21.93
N ILE A 429 11.60 5.70 20.87
CA ILE A 429 10.77 5.41 19.69
C ILE A 429 11.28 4.17 18.92
N LYS A 430 12.60 3.96 18.89
CA LYS A 430 13.21 2.75 18.29
C LYS A 430 12.84 1.50 19.07
N ASN A 431 12.87 1.56 20.40
CA ASN A 431 12.78 0.37 21.26
C ASN A 431 11.35 -0.04 21.63
N ILE A 432 10.37 0.87 21.59
CA ILE A 432 8.96 0.53 21.87
C ILE A 432 8.24 -0.01 20.63
N ASP A 433 7.29 -0.93 20.82
CA ASP A 433 6.37 -1.33 19.73
C ASP A 433 5.56 -0.12 19.23
N VAL A 434 5.33 -0.05 17.91
CA VAL A 434 4.70 1.12 17.30
C VAL A 434 3.23 1.25 17.69
N GLU A 435 2.50 0.13 17.79
CA GLU A 435 1.08 0.14 18.19
C GLU A 435 0.94 0.47 19.68
N GLU A 436 1.86 -0.04 20.51
CA GLU A 436 1.91 0.33 21.93
C GLU A 436 2.18 1.84 22.12
N LEU A 437 3.13 2.40 21.38
CA LEU A 437 3.43 3.84 21.42
C LEU A 437 2.23 4.68 21.02
N LEU A 438 1.56 4.33 19.92
CA LEU A 438 0.36 5.01 19.46
C LEU A 438 -0.76 4.96 20.50
N LYS A 439 -0.98 3.80 21.12
CA LYS A 439 -1.97 3.63 22.19
C LYS A 439 -1.65 4.51 23.40
N LYS A 440 -0.38 4.60 23.82
CA LYS A 440 0.04 5.48 24.92
C LYS A 440 -0.20 6.96 24.59
N ILE A 441 0.13 7.38 23.37
CA ILE A 441 -0.13 8.75 22.89
C ILE A 441 -1.62 9.05 22.90
N ASP A 442 -2.45 8.14 22.36
CA ASP A 442 -3.90 8.31 22.31
C ASP A 442 -4.52 8.41 23.70
N ASN A 443 -4.07 7.59 24.65
CA ASN A 443 -4.50 7.67 26.03
C ASN A 443 -4.15 9.03 26.67
N ILE A 444 -2.92 9.54 26.47
CA ILE A 444 -2.54 10.86 27.00
C ILE A 444 -3.41 11.97 26.38
N ILE A 445 -3.69 11.90 25.07
CA ILE A 445 -4.56 12.88 24.39
C ILE A 445 -5.94 12.88 25.04
N VAL A 446 -6.52 11.71 25.31
CA VAL A 446 -7.82 11.57 25.98
C VAL A 446 -7.75 12.06 27.43
N ASP A 447 -6.79 11.61 28.22
CA ASP A 447 -6.65 11.91 29.65
C ASP A 447 -6.48 13.41 29.94
N TYR A 448 -5.78 14.12 29.05
CA TYR A 448 -5.59 15.56 29.17
C TYR A 448 -6.70 16.38 28.48
N GLY A 449 -7.61 15.75 27.74
CA GLY A 449 -8.65 16.44 26.99
C GLY A 449 -8.10 17.27 25.82
N LEU A 450 -7.04 16.78 25.16
CA LEU A 450 -6.49 17.39 23.96
C LEU A 450 -7.32 17.03 22.72
N SER A 451 -7.30 17.90 21.71
CA SER A 451 -8.04 17.70 20.47
C SER A 451 -7.56 16.50 19.65
N ASN A 452 -8.50 15.87 18.94
CA ASN A 452 -8.28 14.76 18.01
C ASN A 452 -9.13 14.96 16.74
N THR A 453 -8.59 15.73 15.79
CA THR A 453 -9.24 16.02 14.52
C THR A 453 -9.32 14.82 13.58
N MET A 454 -8.52 13.76 13.81
CA MET A 454 -8.64 12.51 13.07
C MET A 454 -9.99 11.83 13.32
N LEU A 455 -10.53 11.94 14.54
CA LEU A 455 -11.82 11.35 14.92
C LEU A 455 -12.98 12.33 14.74
N TYR A 456 -12.81 13.60 15.13
CA TYR A 456 -13.92 14.53 15.27
C TYR A 456 -13.95 15.66 14.24
N GLY A 457 -12.89 15.82 13.42
CA GLY A 457 -12.76 16.96 12.51
C GLY A 457 -12.48 18.29 13.23
N TYR A 458 -12.29 19.37 12.45
CA TYR A 458 -12.05 20.70 13.00
C TYR A 458 -13.34 21.37 13.47
N GLU A 459 -14.47 21.09 12.81
CA GLU A 459 -15.77 21.72 13.12
C GLU A 459 -16.22 21.41 14.55
N TYR A 460 -15.92 20.21 15.05
CA TYR A 460 -16.20 19.81 16.44
C TYR A 460 -15.56 20.75 17.46
N TYR A 461 -14.38 21.29 17.16
CA TYR A 461 -13.65 22.22 18.03
C TYR A 461 -13.97 23.69 17.73
N SER A 462 -15.01 23.96 16.94
CA SER A 462 -15.43 25.31 16.55
C SER A 462 -14.29 26.13 15.91
N CYS A 463 -13.44 25.49 15.11
CA CYS A 463 -12.37 26.16 14.37
C CYS A 463 -12.18 25.54 12.98
N ASN A 464 -11.21 26.06 12.23
CA ASN A 464 -10.80 25.53 10.92
C ASN A 464 -9.27 25.35 10.86
N SER A 465 -8.77 24.78 9.77
CA SER A 465 -7.35 24.48 9.57
C SER A 465 -6.44 25.72 9.57
N SER A 466 -6.96 26.91 9.29
CA SER A 466 -6.22 28.18 9.25
C SER A 466 -6.06 28.79 10.66
N GLU A 467 -7.16 28.83 11.41
CA GLU A 467 -7.19 29.27 12.81
C GLU A 467 -6.39 28.32 13.70
N GLY A 468 -6.62 27.01 13.52
CA GLY A 468 -5.96 25.94 14.23
C GLY A 468 -6.53 25.68 15.63
N LEU A 469 -5.88 24.76 16.35
CA LEU A 469 -6.39 24.19 17.62
C LEU A 469 -5.71 24.79 18.86
N ALA A 470 -5.00 25.91 18.71
CA ALA A 470 -4.23 26.50 19.80
C ALA A 470 -5.12 26.93 20.97
N ASN A 471 -6.29 27.51 20.68
CA ASN A 471 -7.20 28.02 21.69
C ASN A 471 -7.87 26.87 22.48
N CYS A 472 -8.39 25.85 21.81
CA CYS A 472 -9.07 24.73 22.47
C CYS A 472 -8.09 23.87 23.29
N ASN A 473 -6.84 23.74 22.85
CA ASN A 473 -5.84 22.93 23.56
C ASN A 473 -5.11 23.70 24.67
N LYS A 474 -5.26 25.03 24.80
CA LYS A 474 -4.35 25.87 25.59
C LYS A 474 -4.24 25.43 27.05
N GLU A 475 -5.38 25.22 27.73
CA GLU A 475 -5.40 24.86 29.15
C GLU A 475 -4.86 23.44 29.37
N ALA A 476 -5.35 22.48 28.58
CA ALA A 476 -4.89 21.08 28.59
C ALA A 476 -3.37 20.97 28.34
N PHE A 477 -2.85 21.71 27.36
CA PHE A 477 -1.43 21.77 27.03
C PHE A 477 -0.59 22.35 28.18
N LEU A 478 -1.05 23.44 28.81
CA LEU A 478 -0.33 24.04 29.94
C LEU A 478 -0.23 23.07 31.12
N LYS A 479 -1.31 22.34 31.42
CA LYS A 479 -1.32 21.28 32.44
C LYS A 479 -0.35 20.15 32.09
N LEU A 480 -0.41 19.64 30.84
CA LEU A 480 0.52 18.61 30.36
C LEU A 480 1.98 19.04 30.51
N ARG A 481 2.29 20.30 30.19
CA ARG A 481 3.63 20.87 30.27
C ARG A 481 4.11 20.98 31.71
N GLU A 482 3.24 21.42 32.61
CA GLU A 482 3.52 21.49 34.04
C GLU A 482 3.79 20.09 34.62
N ASP A 483 2.96 19.10 34.29
CA ASP A 483 3.11 17.72 34.77
C ASP A 483 4.41 17.07 34.27
N TYR A 484 4.74 17.25 32.99
CA TYR A 484 6.03 16.80 32.44
C TYR A 484 7.21 17.45 33.16
N ASN A 485 7.21 18.78 33.31
CA ASN A 485 8.30 19.48 33.99
C ASN A 485 8.40 19.08 35.47
N LYS A 486 7.29 18.84 36.17
CA LYS A 486 7.28 18.30 37.54
C LYS A 486 7.88 16.90 37.63
N LYS A 487 7.59 16.01 36.68
CA LYS A 487 8.20 14.67 36.62
C LYS A 487 9.70 14.78 36.34
N LEU A 488 10.09 15.64 35.40
CA LEU A 488 11.48 15.90 35.06
C LEU A 488 12.28 16.40 36.27
N ASN A 489 11.72 17.34 37.04
CA ASN A 489 12.33 17.86 38.27
C ASN A 489 12.47 16.81 39.39
N LYS A 490 11.77 15.67 39.28
CA LYS A 490 11.92 14.49 40.14
C LYS A 490 12.85 13.43 39.55
N GLY A 491 13.52 13.72 38.43
CA GLY A 491 14.41 12.79 37.72
C GLY A 491 13.70 11.76 36.85
N ILE A 492 12.42 11.94 36.55
CA ILE A 492 11.63 11.01 35.72
C ILE A 492 11.43 11.63 34.33
N GLU A 493 12.08 11.06 33.32
CA GLU A 493 11.88 11.42 31.92
C GLU A 493 10.75 10.60 31.30
N ASP A 494 9.59 11.23 31.11
CA ASP A 494 8.43 10.60 30.47
C ASP A 494 8.38 10.94 28.98
N TYR A 495 8.92 10.05 28.15
CA TYR A 495 9.02 10.27 26.70
C TYR A 495 7.66 10.30 25.99
N ASN A 496 6.62 9.67 26.54
CA ASN A 496 5.28 9.75 25.96
C ASN A 496 4.71 11.15 26.16
N LEU A 497 4.82 11.69 27.39
CA LEU A 497 4.41 13.08 27.65
C LEU A 497 5.24 14.08 26.86
N LEU A 498 6.56 13.85 26.75
CA LEU A 498 7.44 14.69 25.93
C LEU A 498 7.00 14.71 24.47
N TYR A 499 6.74 13.55 23.86
CA TYR A 499 6.32 13.50 22.46
C TYR A 499 4.97 14.18 22.25
N VAL A 500 3.99 13.95 23.13
CA VAL A 500 2.68 14.64 23.05
C VAL A 500 2.87 16.15 23.21
N LEU A 501 3.72 16.61 24.13
CA LEU A 501 4.05 18.03 24.25
C LEU A 501 4.63 18.59 22.96
N ILE A 502 5.53 17.87 22.31
CA ILE A 502 6.11 18.30 21.03
C ILE A 502 5.03 18.36 19.95
N VAL A 503 4.13 17.37 19.86
CA VAL A 503 3.05 17.38 18.87
C VAL A 503 2.13 18.59 19.05
N PHE A 504 1.81 18.97 20.28
CA PHE A 504 0.90 20.07 20.57
C PHE A 504 1.61 21.42 20.78
N SER A 505 2.93 21.49 20.66
CA SER A 505 3.70 22.74 20.80
C SER A 505 3.67 23.59 19.53
N PHE A 506 3.99 24.87 19.70
CA PHE A 506 4.16 25.79 18.58
C PHE A 506 5.11 25.22 17.51
N ASN A 507 4.59 25.10 16.28
CA ASN A 507 5.28 24.52 15.13
C ASN A 507 5.82 23.10 15.32
N ASN A 508 5.30 22.32 16.27
CA ASN A 508 5.80 20.98 16.59
C ASN A 508 7.32 20.96 16.91
N GLN A 509 7.84 22.07 17.43
CA GLN A 509 9.26 22.23 17.73
C GLN A 509 9.60 21.72 19.12
N VAL A 510 10.91 21.61 19.37
CA VAL A 510 11.45 21.24 20.69
C VAL A 510 12.34 22.36 21.20
N ARG A 511 12.09 22.81 22.44
CA ARG A 511 12.93 23.80 23.13
C ARG A 511 12.84 23.60 24.64
N PHE A 512 14.00 23.64 25.28
CA PHE A 512 14.15 23.58 26.72
C PHE A 512 14.81 24.87 27.23
N ASN A 513 14.47 25.29 28.45
CA ASN A 513 15.14 26.41 29.10
C ASN A 513 16.47 25.96 29.76
N SER A 514 17.19 26.90 30.38
CA SER A 514 18.45 26.61 31.10
C SER A 514 18.30 25.68 32.31
N LYS A 515 17.08 25.49 32.83
CA LYS A 515 16.75 24.50 33.87
C LYS A 515 16.43 23.13 33.28
N GLY A 516 16.46 22.97 31.95
CA GLY A 516 16.12 21.74 31.24
C GLY A 516 14.61 21.52 31.04
N GLU A 517 13.75 22.46 31.46
CA GLU A 517 12.29 22.34 31.38
C GLU A 517 11.78 22.70 29.97
N PHE A 518 10.71 22.04 29.53
CA PHE A 518 10.06 22.34 28.25
C PHE A 518 9.35 23.69 28.31
N ASN A 519 9.62 24.59 27.34
CA ASN A 519 9.21 26.00 27.43
C ASN A 519 8.51 26.59 26.18
N LEU A 520 8.03 25.77 25.25
CA LEU A 520 7.24 26.26 24.12
C LEU A 520 5.77 26.48 24.49
N PRO A 521 5.09 27.47 23.87
CA PRO A 521 3.64 27.63 23.99
C PRO A 521 2.90 26.58 23.14
N VAL A 522 1.58 26.50 23.34
CA VAL A 522 0.69 25.65 22.54
C VAL A 522 0.72 26.03 21.06
N GLY A 523 0.63 25.04 20.18
CA GLY A 523 0.61 25.18 18.74
C GLY A 523 -0.79 25.04 18.15
N LYS A 524 -0.88 25.28 16.83
CA LYS A 524 -2.12 25.20 16.06
C LYS A 524 -2.53 23.78 15.63
N ARG A 525 -1.72 22.76 15.93
CA ARG A 525 -1.84 21.41 15.40
C ARG A 525 -1.99 20.40 16.53
N ASP A 526 -2.61 19.28 16.19
CA ASP A 526 -2.79 18.09 17.03
C ASP A 526 -2.13 16.86 16.39
N PHE A 527 -2.38 15.68 16.98
CA PHE A 527 -1.90 14.38 16.48
C PHE A 527 -2.79 13.80 15.36
N ASN A 528 -2.98 14.56 14.29
CA ASN A 528 -3.73 14.12 13.10
C ASN A 528 -3.04 12.96 12.33
N SER A 529 -3.75 12.40 11.35
CA SER A 529 -3.31 11.27 10.52
C SER A 529 -1.93 11.47 9.88
N LYS A 530 -1.59 12.70 9.47
CA LYS A 530 -0.27 13.00 8.89
C LYS A 530 0.84 12.87 9.92
N MET A 531 0.64 13.37 11.15
CA MET A 531 1.62 13.25 12.22
C MET A 531 1.77 11.79 12.67
N ARG A 532 0.64 11.08 12.82
CA ARG A 532 0.62 9.65 13.13
C ARG A 532 1.43 8.84 12.11
N ASN A 533 1.19 9.05 10.82
CA ASN A 533 1.91 8.34 9.77
C ASN A 533 3.41 8.65 9.76
N LYS A 534 3.81 9.90 10.04
CA LYS A 534 5.24 10.24 10.20
C LYS A 534 5.90 9.45 11.33
N LEU A 535 5.24 9.36 12.48
CA LEU A 535 5.76 8.59 13.62
C LEU A 535 5.89 7.10 13.28
N ILE A 536 4.88 6.52 12.62
CA ILE A 536 4.90 5.12 12.20
C ILE A 536 6.08 4.86 11.25
N LEU A 537 6.23 5.67 10.20
CA LEU A 537 7.29 5.51 9.21
C LEU A 537 8.68 5.69 9.83
N PHE A 538 8.83 6.69 10.71
CA PHE A 538 10.09 6.93 11.41
C PHE A 538 10.44 5.80 12.38
N SER A 539 9.49 5.30 13.18
CA SER A 539 9.70 4.18 14.08
C SER A 539 10.07 2.90 13.32
N LYS A 540 9.40 2.60 12.19
CA LYS A 540 9.76 1.48 11.32
C LYS A 540 11.18 1.61 10.81
N LYS A 541 11.55 2.77 10.26
CA LYS A 541 12.89 2.99 9.71
C LYS A 541 14.00 2.89 10.77
N LEU A 542 13.74 3.37 11.98
CA LEU A 542 14.66 3.24 13.11
C LEU A 542 14.93 1.77 13.50
N LYS A 543 13.93 0.89 13.35
CA LYS A 543 14.02 -0.53 13.66
C LYS A 543 14.64 -1.38 12.55
N GLU A 544 14.53 -0.92 11.30
CA GLU A 544 15.07 -1.60 10.12
C GLU A 544 16.60 -1.46 9.99
N LYS A 545 17.18 -0.40 10.57
CA LYS A 545 18.61 -0.06 10.45
C LYS A 545 19.38 -0.42 11.72
N ASP A 546 20.68 -0.69 11.58
CA ASP A 546 21.58 -0.71 12.73
C ASP A 546 21.86 0.74 13.16
N ILE A 547 21.37 1.12 14.34
CA ILE A 547 21.41 2.50 14.83
C ILE A 547 21.96 2.55 16.25
N GLU A 548 22.97 3.39 16.45
CA GLU A 548 23.51 3.79 17.75
C GLU A 548 23.19 5.25 18.06
N PHE A 549 23.01 5.53 19.34
CA PHE A 549 22.67 6.86 19.87
C PHE A 549 23.76 7.33 20.84
N TYR A 550 24.24 8.55 20.63
CA TYR A 550 25.18 9.23 21.52
C TYR A 550 24.67 10.63 21.84
N SER A 551 24.98 11.10 23.05
CA SER A 551 24.81 12.50 23.39
C SER A 551 26.10 13.06 23.94
N LYS A 552 26.95 13.54 23.01
CA LYS A 552 28.26 14.11 23.31
C LYS A 552 28.43 15.44 22.61
N ASP A 553 29.20 16.33 23.23
CA ASP A 553 29.83 17.42 22.50
C ASP A 553 30.78 16.83 21.45
N PHE A 554 30.84 17.40 20.25
CA PHE A 554 31.69 16.89 19.19
C PHE A 554 33.18 16.88 19.60
N ARG A 555 33.58 17.76 20.52
CA ARG A 555 34.93 17.84 21.10
C ARG A 555 35.28 16.62 21.96
N ASP A 556 34.29 15.92 22.48
CA ASP A 556 34.47 14.72 23.31
C ASP A 556 34.50 13.42 22.49
N ILE A 557 34.37 13.52 21.16
CA ILE A 557 34.44 12.37 20.25
C ILE A 557 35.90 12.03 19.98
N ASP A 558 36.32 10.85 20.45
CA ASP A 558 37.67 10.33 20.20
C ASP A 558 37.81 9.88 18.74
N ILE A 559 38.41 10.76 17.94
CA ILE A 559 38.68 10.55 16.51
C ILE A 559 39.51 9.28 16.27
N ASN A 560 40.27 8.78 17.24
CA ASN A 560 41.07 7.54 17.07
C ASN A 560 40.22 6.28 17.07
N LYS A 561 38.99 6.35 17.57
CA LYS A 561 38.07 5.22 17.65
C LYS A 561 37.07 5.19 16.50
N ILE A 562 37.06 6.20 15.63
CA ILE A 562 36.18 6.24 14.46
C ILE A 562 36.71 5.25 13.39
N PRO A 563 35.93 4.25 12.98
CA PRO A 563 36.35 3.30 11.94
C PRO A 563 36.59 4.01 10.59
N LYS A 564 37.57 3.53 9.80
CA LYS A 564 37.95 4.16 8.51
C LYS A 564 36.83 4.17 7.46
N ASN A 565 35.91 3.22 7.52
CA ASN A 565 34.70 3.11 6.69
C ASN A 565 33.54 3.97 7.24
N THR A 566 33.85 5.13 7.84
CA THR A 566 32.85 6.07 8.37
C THR A 566 32.80 7.31 7.50
N PHE A 567 31.60 7.66 7.06
CA PHE A 567 31.27 8.96 6.50
C PHE A 567 30.73 9.87 7.61
N VAL A 568 31.33 11.05 7.79
CA VAL A 568 30.98 11.98 8.87
C VAL A 568 30.19 13.17 8.31
N TYR A 569 28.95 13.35 8.77
CA TYR A 569 28.12 14.50 8.41
C TYR A 569 27.98 15.47 9.59
N CYS A 570 28.16 16.75 9.29
CA CYS A 570 28.06 17.84 10.26
C CYS A 570 27.05 18.90 9.79
N ASP A 571 26.09 19.24 10.64
CA ASP A 571 25.12 20.31 10.44
C ASP A 571 24.98 21.17 11.72
N PRO A 572 26.02 21.94 12.08
CA PRO A 572 26.05 22.70 13.31
C PRO A 572 25.08 23.90 13.26
N PRO A 573 24.84 24.58 14.41
CA PRO A 573 24.33 25.94 14.40
C PRO A 573 25.21 26.85 13.51
N TYR A 574 24.62 27.71 12.67
CA TYR A 574 25.38 28.56 11.74
C TYR A 574 25.65 29.94 12.33
N LEU A 575 26.92 30.34 12.44
CA LEU A 575 27.37 31.59 13.07
C LEU A 575 26.60 32.84 12.60
N ILE A 576 26.40 32.98 11.29
CA ILE A 576 25.82 34.20 10.69
C ILE A 576 24.29 34.18 10.57
N THR A 577 23.59 33.16 11.11
CA THR A 577 22.13 33.06 11.04
C THR A 577 21.44 33.31 12.38
N THR A 578 20.19 33.79 12.33
CA THR A 578 19.35 34.08 13.51
C THR A 578 18.46 32.89 13.87
N ALA A 579 19.01 31.68 13.97
CA ALA A 579 18.27 30.50 14.43
C ALA A 579 18.15 30.47 15.96
N GLY A 580 17.09 29.85 16.50
CA GLY A 580 16.84 29.78 17.95
C GLY A 580 17.96 29.14 18.79
N TYR A 581 18.86 28.34 18.18
CA TYR A 581 20.05 27.79 18.87
C TYR A 581 21.15 28.84 19.10
N ASN A 582 21.18 29.90 18.28
CA ASN A 582 22.10 31.04 18.47
C ASN A 582 21.54 32.10 19.43
N GLU A 583 20.24 32.06 19.76
CA GLU A 583 19.61 33.03 20.67
C GLU A 583 20.20 32.99 22.09
N ASN A 584 20.83 31.88 22.49
CA ASN A 584 21.50 31.75 23.78
C ASN A 584 23.02 32.02 23.72
N GLY A 585 23.58 32.41 22.57
CA GLY A 585 25.02 32.68 22.41
C GLY A 585 25.92 31.44 22.54
N MET A 586 25.39 30.23 22.35
CA MET A 586 26.14 28.98 22.54
C MET A 586 27.07 28.61 21.38
N TRP A 587 26.88 29.21 20.19
CA TRP A 587 27.74 28.98 19.03
C TRP A 587 28.42 30.29 18.64
N THR A 588 29.71 30.40 18.95
CA THR A 588 30.53 31.58 18.66
C THR A 588 31.67 31.23 17.69
N ASP A 589 32.50 32.22 17.35
CA ASP A 589 33.75 32.00 16.60
C ASP A 589 34.61 30.88 17.19
N LYS A 590 34.56 30.67 18.52
CA LYS A 590 35.30 29.61 19.19
C LYS A 590 34.78 28.23 18.79
N GLU A 591 33.49 27.98 18.98
CA GLU A 591 32.87 26.68 18.64
C GLU A 591 32.98 26.38 17.14
N GLU A 592 32.85 27.39 16.28
CA GLU A 592 33.06 27.21 14.85
C GLU A 592 34.52 26.80 14.56
N LYS A 593 35.52 27.51 15.12
CA LYS A 593 36.94 27.13 14.95
C LYS A 593 37.25 25.74 15.53
N ASP A 594 36.68 25.39 16.68
CA ASP A 594 36.83 24.06 17.27
C ASP A 594 36.30 22.97 16.32
N LEU A 595 35.13 23.18 15.70
CA LEU A 595 34.56 22.24 14.74
C LEU A 595 35.39 22.14 13.45
N LEU A 596 35.84 23.27 12.92
CA LEU A 596 36.69 23.30 11.72
C LEU A 596 38.04 22.61 11.96
N ASN A 597 38.61 22.72 13.16
CA ASN A 597 39.79 21.95 13.56
C ASN A 597 39.49 20.45 13.68
N PHE A 598 38.34 20.08 14.28
CA PHE A 598 37.89 18.68 14.34
C PHE A 598 37.80 18.05 12.94
N LEU A 599 37.20 18.75 11.97
CA LEU A 599 37.10 18.30 10.58
C LEU A 599 38.47 18.17 9.89
N LYS A 600 39.43 19.06 10.19
CA LYS A 600 40.82 18.92 9.70
C LYS A 600 41.51 17.68 10.26
N GLU A 601 41.27 17.33 11.51
CA GLU A 601 41.83 16.10 12.08
C GLU A 601 41.18 14.84 11.51
N LEU A 602 39.90 14.89 11.11
CA LEU A 602 39.26 13.81 10.33
C LEU A 602 39.92 13.64 8.97
N ASP A 603 40.17 14.74 8.26
CA ASP A 603 40.83 14.74 6.96
C ASP A 603 42.23 14.11 7.02
N LYS A 604 43.05 14.51 8.00
CA LYS A 604 44.38 13.93 8.24
C LYS A 604 44.37 12.42 8.45
N LYS A 605 43.25 11.85 8.93
CA LYS A 605 43.08 10.40 9.09
C LYS A 605 42.48 9.69 7.88
N GLY A 606 42.15 10.44 6.82
CA GLY A 606 41.54 9.94 5.61
C GLY A 606 40.05 9.60 5.74
N LEU A 607 39.36 10.18 6.72
CA LEU A 607 37.91 10.04 6.86
C LEU A 607 37.21 11.04 5.93
N LYS A 608 36.15 10.58 5.25
CA LYS A 608 35.32 11.46 4.42
C LYS A 608 34.34 12.22 5.30
N PHE A 609 34.23 13.53 5.07
CA PHE A 609 33.23 14.34 5.75
C PHE A 609 32.47 15.27 4.81
N ALA A 610 31.28 15.67 5.26
CA ALA A 610 30.50 16.74 4.66
C ALA A 610 29.95 17.69 5.75
N LEU A 611 30.13 19.00 5.54
CA LEU A 611 29.68 20.07 6.44
C LEU A 611 28.65 20.93 5.73
N SER A 612 27.40 20.93 6.23
CA SER A 612 26.41 21.92 5.85
C SER A 612 26.67 23.22 6.60
N ASN A 613 26.73 24.36 5.89
CA ASN A 613 26.86 25.68 6.50
C ASN A 613 26.38 26.78 5.54
N VAL A 614 26.50 28.06 5.93
CA VAL A 614 26.11 29.23 5.14
C VAL A 614 27.30 30.17 5.02
N LEU A 615 27.72 30.46 3.78
CA LEU A 615 28.80 31.42 3.50
C LEU A 615 28.32 32.86 3.65
N GLU A 616 27.11 33.15 3.18
CA GLU A 616 26.56 34.51 3.19
C GLU A 616 25.09 34.49 3.62
N SER A 617 24.71 35.41 4.50
CA SER A 617 23.31 35.60 4.93
C SER A 617 23.08 37.02 5.39
N LYS A 618 22.02 37.69 4.91
CA LYS A 618 21.66 39.07 5.31
C LYS A 618 22.87 40.04 5.27
N ASN A 619 23.64 40.01 4.19
CA ASN A 619 24.86 40.82 3.97
C ASN A 619 25.99 40.58 4.99
N LYS A 620 25.97 39.48 5.75
CA LYS A 620 27.09 39.00 6.56
C LYS A 620 27.77 37.84 5.85
N GLU A 621 29.10 37.87 5.81
CA GLU A 621 29.95 36.82 5.26
C GLU A 621 30.60 36.03 6.41
N ASN A 622 30.59 34.70 6.33
CA ASN A 622 31.32 33.83 7.24
C ASN A 622 32.77 33.68 6.75
N LYS A 623 33.61 34.66 7.09
CA LYS A 623 35.03 34.67 6.70
C LYS A 623 35.81 33.48 7.27
N ILE A 624 35.51 33.07 8.51
CA ILE A 624 36.16 31.93 9.17
C ILE A 624 35.98 30.67 8.33
N LEU A 625 34.76 30.38 7.89
CA LEU A 625 34.47 29.25 7.04
C LEU A 625 35.14 29.37 5.65
N LYS A 626 35.06 30.54 5.03
CA LYS A 626 35.61 30.78 3.69
C LYS A 626 37.13 30.60 3.65
N ASP A 627 37.83 31.22 4.59
CA ASP A 627 39.30 31.12 4.69
C ASP A 627 39.70 29.67 4.96
N TRP A 628 38.99 28.97 5.85
CA TRP A 628 39.24 27.55 6.13
C TRP A 628 39.04 26.64 4.92
N ILE A 629 38.01 26.85 4.09
CA ILE A 629 37.82 26.08 2.86
C ILE A 629 39.02 26.26 1.92
N LEU A 630 39.45 27.50 1.72
CA LEU A 630 40.54 27.86 0.80
C LEU A 630 41.89 27.33 1.29
N GLU A 631 42.21 27.51 2.57
CA GLU A 631 43.48 27.09 3.16
C GLU A 631 43.71 25.56 3.10
N ASN A 632 42.63 24.78 3.12
CA ASN A 632 42.71 23.31 3.12
C ASN A 632 42.33 22.69 1.76
N ASN A 633 42.08 23.49 0.73
CA ASN A 633 41.65 23.04 -0.60
C ASN A 633 40.43 22.11 -0.58
N PHE A 634 39.46 22.39 0.30
CA PHE A 634 38.21 21.62 0.35
C PHE A 634 37.22 22.05 -0.74
N TYR A 635 36.31 21.16 -1.11
CA TYR A 635 35.33 21.37 -2.15
C TYR A 635 34.09 22.05 -1.57
N CYS A 636 33.59 23.10 -2.22
CA CYS A 636 32.41 23.84 -1.79
C CYS A 636 31.28 23.66 -2.80
N ASN A 637 30.22 22.97 -2.40
CA ASN A 637 29.05 22.69 -3.24
C ASN A 637 27.89 23.63 -2.89
N TYR A 638 27.42 24.42 -3.84
CA TYR A 638 26.31 25.36 -3.62
C TYR A 638 24.96 24.66 -3.64
N LEU A 639 24.14 24.90 -2.61
CA LEU A 639 22.81 24.31 -2.48
C LEU A 639 21.72 25.28 -2.95
N LYS A 640 20.80 24.80 -3.79
CA LYS A 640 19.67 25.61 -4.29
C LYS A 640 18.54 25.61 -3.27
N LYS A 641 18.11 26.79 -2.82
CA LYS A 641 17.01 26.94 -1.87
C LYS A 641 15.88 27.77 -2.46
N ASP A 642 14.82 27.11 -2.93
CA ASP A 642 13.59 27.80 -3.34
C ASP A 642 12.85 28.33 -2.10
N TYR A 643 13.02 29.62 -1.82
CA TYR A 643 12.25 30.32 -0.78
C TYR A 643 10.87 30.73 -1.30
N SER A 644 10.03 29.78 -1.70
CA SER A 644 8.64 30.11 -2.06
C SER A 644 7.68 30.20 -0.87
N ASN A 645 8.06 29.78 0.35
CA ASN A 645 7.11 29.71 1.49
C ASN A 645 7.71 29.82 2.90
N SER A 646 8.43 30.89 3.26
CA SER A 646 8.78 31.10 4.68
C SER A 646 8.76 32.57 5.15
N ASN A 647 7.91 32.77 6.18
CA ASN A 647 7.68 33.96 7.01
C ASN A 647 6.90 35.15 6.41
N TYR A 648 5.65 35.30 6.88
CA TYR A 648 4.81 36.51 6.73
C TYR A 648 5.38 37.78 7.41
N GLN A 649 6.52 37.69 8.11
CA GLN A 649 7.21 38.82 8.75
C GLN A 649 8.65 39.05 8.23
N ARG A 650 8.96 38.71 6.97
CA ARG A 650 10.23 39.13 6.36
C ARG A 650 10.17 40.62 5.96
N LYS A 651 10.93 41.47 6.66
CA LYS A 651 11.12 42.89 6.32
C LYS A 651 12.07 43.13 5.13
N GLU A 652 12.82 42.11 4.70
CA GLU A 652 13.74 42.20 3.55
C GLU A 652 13.58 40.96 2.67
N LYS A 653 12.96 41.13 1.49
CA LYS A 653 12.68 40.05 0.53
C LYS A 653 13.88 39.67 -0.36
N ASP A 654 14.95 40.49 -0.36
CA ASP A 654 16.05 40.39 -1.34
C ASP A 654 17.39 39.84 -0.79
N SER A 655 17.46 39.40 0.47
CA SER A 655 18.70 38.82 1.00
C SER A 655 18.85 37.34 0.59
N VAL A 656 19.70 37.08 -0.40
CA VAL A 656 20.08 35.72 -0.81
C VAL A 656 20.97 35.12 0.30
N SER A 657 20.58 33.95 0.81
CA SER A 657 21.45 33.18 1.72
C SER A 657 22.14 32.10 0.91
N VAL A 658 23.47 32.08 0.94
CA VAL A 658 24.30 31.13 0.19
C VAL A 658 24.59 29.94 1.10
N GLU A 659 23.70 28.95 1.06
CA GLU A 659 23.88 27.69 1.79
C GLU A 659 24.74 26.72 0.96
N VAL A 660 25.69 26.06 1.62
CA VAL A 660 26.71 25.23 0.98
C VAL A 660 26.88 23.89 1.71
N LEU A 661 27.37 22.90 0.97
CA LEU A 661 27.91 21.65 1.50
C LEU A 661 29.41 21.59 1.20
N VAL A 662 30.23 21.66 2.23
CA VAL A 662 31.69 21.55 2.11
C VAL A 662 32.12 20.10 2.30
N THR A 663 32.96 19.58 1.41
CA THR A 663 33.46 18.20 1.43
C THR A 663 34.98 18.14 1.28
N ASN A 664 35.63 17.16 1.88
CA ASN A 664 37.07 16.88 1.65
C ASN A 664 37.34 15.93 0.47
N TYR A 665 36.32 15.67 -0.34
CA TYR A 665 36.40 14.84 -1.53
C TYR A 665 35.65 15.51 -2.68
N ASN A 666 36.07 15.18 -3.90
CA ASN A 666 35.43 15.66 -5.11
C ASN A 666 34.07 14.98 -5.32
N THR A 667 33.03 15.78 -5.53
CA THR A 667 31.65 15.35 -5.78
C THR A 667 31.35 15.19 -7.27
N GLU A 668 32.17 15.74 -8.17
CA GLU A 668 31.98 15.67 -9.63
C GLU A 668 32.47 14.35 -10.24
N GLU A 669 33.17 13.51 -9.46
CA GLU A 669 33.62 12.17 -9.86
C GLU A 669 32.57 11.06 -9.55
N MET A 670 31.34 11.45 -9.19
CA MET A 670 30.18 10.57 -8.91
C MET A 670 29.24 10.51 -10.11
#